data_AF-A0A0N4WYL0-F1
#
_entry.id   AF-A0A0N4WYL0-F1
#
_cell.length_a   1.000
_cell.length_b   1.000
_cell.length_c   1.000
_cell.angle_alpha   90.00
_cell.angle_beta   90.00
_cell.angle_gamma   90.00
#
_symmetry.space_group_name_H-M   'P 1'
#
loop_
_entity.id
_entity.type
_entity.pdbx_description
1 polymer ?
#
loop_
_entity_poly.entity_id
_entity_poly.type
_entity_poly.pdbx_seq_one_letter_code
_entity_poly.pdbx_strand_id
1 'polypeptide(L)'
;MPKPADPCDVQLENYKKSQPVSVRIFIPLNNLDPLPMLPFQTPKIITTSNGAPIGSKTNVLTAGPRGPLLMQDVVYMDEMAHFDRERIPERVVHAKGGGAHGVFEVTHDITKYCKAEIFSKIGKQTPCFVRFSTVAGELGSADTARDPRGFAVKFYTEEGNWDLVGNNTPIFFIRDPLQFPNFIHTQKRNPQTHLKDPDMQWDFWGLRPESTHQVMFLMSDRGTPDGFRFMNGYGSHTFKMVNARGEPVYCKFHFKPPKIKNLSAADAARLAGEDPDYAIRDLFNAIERGDFPSWKLYIQVMTFEQAEKWPMNPFDVTKVWPHGEFPLIPVGTMTLNRNPKNYFAEVEQAAFCPAHVVPGIEFSPDKMLQGRLFSYTDTHFHRLGPNYIQLPINCPFRARAHNAQRDGFAAYNNQENAPNYFPNSFNGGVECPKALESKWKVTGDVARHESIDDNNFEQPRVFWEKVLNNEERERLVENIFSAMKDCKPFIQDRAIQNFGKVHPDFGNKLRKKIDDYNATKVRIFEIGHLISKMPKYDPSDLQLQNYKSGQPKPKVMTTSNGAPIANKTNVLTVGPRGPMLMQDVVFMDEMAHFDRERIPERVVHAKGGGAHGMFEVTHDITKYCKADIFSKIGKQTPCFARFSTVGGESGSADTARDPRGFAVKFYTEEGNWDLVGNNTPIFFIRDPMQFPNFIHTQKRNPQTHLKDPDMMWDFWGLRPESTHQVMFLMSDRGTPDGFRFMNGYGSHTFKLVNAKGEPVYCKFHFKMAREYGMNLIALQAQKIKNLSAEDAARLSGEDPDYSIRDLYNAIERGDFPQWKLHIQVMTFEQAERWRLNPFDVTKVWPHSEFPLIPVGTMTLNRNPKNYFAEVEQAAFSPAHVVPGIEFSPDKMLQGRLFSYTDTHFHRLGPNYNQLPINCPFRARAHNTQRDGAACYDNQGNAPNYFPNSFNGGVECPRSVESRWNTTGDVARHESIDENNFEQPRLFWEKVLNNDERERLLENIFSTMKDCKQFIQDRAIQNFVKVSNSYSALKIENHELQKS
;
A
#
# COMPACT_ATOMS: atom_id res chain seq x y z
N MET A 1 13.63 -37.24 7.98
CA MET A 1 14.51 -36.10 7.67
C MET A 1 13.67 -34.85 7.84
N PRO A 2 14.09 -33.83 8.61
CA PRO A 2 13.34 -32.59 8.73
C PRO A 2 13.19 -31.96 7.33
N LYS A 3 12.01 -31.38 7.06
CA LYS A 3 11.74 -30.66 5.80
C LYS A 3 12.81 -29.57 5.65
N PRO A 4 13.47 -29.43 4.48
CA PRO A 4 14.40 -28.31 4.27
C PRO A 4 13.67 -26.99 4.55
N ALA A 5 14.33 -26.07 5.26
CA ALA A 5 13.79 -24.73 5.48
C ALA A 5 13.51 -24.05 4.13
N ASP A 6 12.42 -23.28 4.05
CA ASP A 6 12.05 -22.59 2.83
C ASP A 6 13.14 -21.54 2.48
N PRO A 7 13.61 -21.43 1.22
CA PRO A 7 14.69 -20.49 0.87
C PRO A 7 14.44 -19.04 1.27
N CYS A 8 13.19 -18.56 1.21
CA CYS A 8 12.82 -17.23 1.69
C CYS A 8 13.16 -17.03 3.17
N ASP A 9 12.94 -18.06 4.00
CA ASP A 9 13.09 -17.99 5.45
C ASP A 9 14.56 -18.15 5.91
N VAL A 10 15.50 -18.32 4.96
CA VAL A 10 16.96 -18.37 5.23
C VAL A 10 17.72 -17.27 4.51
N GLN A 11 17.03 -16.28 3.93
CA GLN A 11 17.63 -15.21 3.15
C GLN A 11 18.70 -14.44 3.95
N LEU A 12 18.41 -14.03 5.18
CA LEU A 12 19.36 -13.31 6.03
C LEU A 12 20.57 -14.16 6.42
N GLU A 13 20.37 -15.46 6.59
CA GLU A 13 21.45 -16.39 6.90
C GLU A 13 22.39 -16.58 5.71
N ASN A 14 21.82 -16.69 4.51
CA ASN A 14 22.57 -16.73 3.25
C ASN A 14 23.33 -15.41 3.04
N TYR A 15 22.70 -14.26 3.33
CA TYR A 15 23.38 -12.97 3.30
C TYR A 15 24.58 -12.95 4.25
N LYS A 16 24.41 -13.36 5.51
CA LYS A 16 25.49 -13.45 6.52
C LYS A 16 26.63 -14.37 6.06
N LYS A 17 26.30 -15.55 5.51
CA LYS A 17 27.28 -16.52 4.97
C LYS A 17 28.02 -15.97 3.75
N SER A 18 27.39 -15.12 2.95
CA SER A 18 27.98 -14.55 1.73
C SER A 18 28.94 -13.37 1.96
N GLN A 19 28.98 -12.79 3.16
CA GLN A 19 29.83 -11.63 3.43
C GLN A 19 31.33 -12.00 3.43
N PRO A 20 32.19 -11.18 2.78
CA PRO A 20 33.62 -11.46 2.68
C PRO A 20 34.28 -11.50 4.07
N VAL A 21 35.12 -12.51 4.28
CA VAL A 21 35.90 -12.69 5.49
C VAL A 21 37.20 -11.88 5.37
N SER A 22 37.38 -10.88 6.22
CA SER A 22 38.64 -10.15 6.35
C SER A 22 39.61 -10.89 7.29
N VAL A 23 40.82 -11.21 6.86
CA VAL A 23 41.88 -11.71 7.75
C VAL A 23 42.70 -10.52 8.24
N ARG A 24 42.61 -10.16 9.53
CA ARG A 24 43.57 -9.22 10.14
C ARG A 24 44.78 -10.00 10.63
N ILE A 25 45.96 -9.67 10.12
CA ILE A 25 47.24 -10.16 10.64
C ILE A 25 47.59 -9.31 11.87
N PHE A 26 47.45 -9.88 13.07
CA PHE A 26 48.16 -9.36 14.24
C PHE A 26 49.56 -9.96 14.23
N ILE A 27 50.58 -9.14 14.01
CA ILE A 27 51.97 -9.51 14.33
C ILE A 27 52.13 -9.25 15.83
N PRO A 28 52.31 -10.27 16.69
CA PRO A 28 52.60 -10.04 18.09
C PRO A 28 54.01 -9.43 18.19
N LEU A 29 54.16 -8.40 19.00
CA LEU A 29 55.47 -7.78 19.29
C LEU A 29 56.39 -8.67 20.15
N ASN A 30 55.99 -9.89 20.52
CA ASN A 30 56.80 -10.81 21.32
C ASN A 30 56.58 -12.28 20.89
N ASN A 31 57.69 -13.01 20.71
CA ASN A 31 57.81 -14.42 20.30
C ASN A 31 56.96 -15.39 21.15
N LEU A 32 55.68 -15.54 20.84
CA LEU A 32 54.84 -16.66 21.29
C LEU A 32 54.20 -17.31 20.07
N ASP A 33 54.12 -18.65 20.08
CA ASP A 33 53.60 -19.47 18.98
C ASP A 33 52.25 -18.96 18.46
N PRO A 34 52.02 -18.94 17.14
CA PRO A 34 50.77 -18.48 16.56
C PRO A 34 49.63 -19.43 16.98
N LEU A 35 48.70 -18.93 17.78
CA LEU A 35 47.40 -19.57 18.01
C LEU A 35 46.69 -19.77 16.66
N PRO A 36 45.89 -20.85 16.49
CA PRO A 36 45.13 -21.06 15.26
C PRO A 36 44.21 -19.86 15.00
N MET A 37 44.48 -19.16 13.91
CA MET A 37 43.73 -18.00 13.45
C MET A 37 42.32 -18.44 13.04
N LEU A 38 41.32 -18.11 13.85
CA LEU A 38 39.93 -18.22 13.43
C LEU A 38 39.59 -17.03 12.51
N PRO A 39 39.08 -17.27 11.29
CA PRO A 39 38.60 -16.18 10.44
C PRO A 39 37.43 -15.47 11.11
N PHE A 40 37.56 -14.16 11.38
CA PHE A 40 36.45 -13.32 11.84
C PHE A 40 36.09 -12.30 10.75
N GLN A 41 34.82 -12.25 10.37
CA GLN A 41 34.28 -11.17 9.53
C GLN A 41 34.38 -9.86 10.30
N THR A 42 35.12 -8.86 9.80
CA THR A 42 35.06 -7.50 10.37
C THR A 42 33.88 -6.78 9.73
N PRO A 43 32.84 -6.39 10.49
CA PRO A 43 31.73 -5.61 9.94
C PRO A 43 32.23 -4.28 9.36
N LYS A 44 31.55 -3.78 8.33
CA LYS A 44 31.81 -2.42 7.82
C LYS A 44 31.37 -1.40 8.87
N ILE A 45 32.12 -0.30 8.96
CA ILE A 45 31.76 0.84 9.82
C ILE A 45 30.50 1.49 9.25
N ILE A 46 29.51 1.72 10.10
CA ILE A 46 28.27 2.41 9.74
C ILE A 46 28.52 3.92 9.58
N THR A 47 27.90 4.53 8.56
CA THR A 47 28.09 5.95 8.21
C THR A 47 26.75 6.68 8.06
N THR A 48 26.79 8.00 8.12
CA THR A 48 25.73 8.87 7.57
C THR A 48 25.72 8.81 6.04
N SER A 49 24.70 9.39 5.41
CA SER A 49 24.52 9.41 3.94
C SER A 49 25.68 10.10 3.19
N ASN A 50 26.36 11.06 3.83
CA ASN A 50 27.55 11.72 3.28
C ASN A 50 28.87 10.96 3.54
N GLY A 51 28.81 9.76 4.13
CA GLY A 51 29.96 8.88 4.36
C GLY A 51 30.73 9.12 5.67
N ALA A 52 30.25 9.97 6.59
CA ALA A 52 30.91 10.18 7.88
C ALA A 52 30.65 9.01 8.85
N PRO A 53 31.67 8.48 9.56
CA PRO A 53 31.50 7.36 10.48
C PRO A 53 30.68 7.76 11.71
N ILE A 54 29.81 6.85 12.17
CA ILE A 54 28.93 7.07 13.33
C ILE A 54 29.53 6.41 14.58
N GLY A 55 29.72 7.19 15.65
CA GLY A 55 30.25 6.69 16.92
C GLY A 55 29.27 5.85 17.75
N SER A 56 27.98 6.19 17.73
CA SER A 56 26.92 5.41 18.39
C SER A 56 25.60 5.55 17.62
N LYS A 57 24.96 4.39 17.35
CA LYS A 57 23.75 4.26 16.52
C LYS A 57 22.51 3.82 17.31
N THR A 58 22.61 3.77 18.64
CA THR A 58 21.56 3.23 19.52
C THR A 58 20.86 4.30 20.35
N ASN A 59 21.47 5.49 20.50
CA ASN A 59 20.95 6.57 21.32
C ASN A 59 21.10 7.92 20.61
N VAL A 60 20.08 8.76 20.73
CA VAL A 60 20.15 10.15 20.31
C VAL A 60 21.02 11.01 21.23
N LEU A 61 21.50 12.14 20.71
CA LEU A 61 22.24 13.16 21.43
C LEU A 61 21.28 14.05 22.27
N THR A 62 21.44 14.05 23.59
CA THR A 62 20.59 14.80 24.53
C THR A 62 21.40 15.66 25.50
N ALA A 63 20.79 16.72 26.05
CA ALA A 63 21.39 17.53 27.12
C ALA A 63 21.14 16.90 28.51
N GLY A 64 22.01 15.95 28.88
CA GLY A 64 21.85 15.07 30.04
C GLY A 64 21.03 13.80 29.74
N PRO A 65 21.08 12.76 30.61
CA PRO A 65 20.44 11.46 30.34
C PRO A 65 18.92 11.49 30.20
N ARG A 66 18.26 12.39 30.94
CA ARG A 66 16.81 12.63 30.93
C ARG A 66 16.45 13.98 30.31
N GLY A 67 17.37 14.56 29.54
CA GLY A 67 17.17 15.82 28.83
C GLY A 67 16.55 15.66 27.44
N PRO A 68 16.23 16.77 26.78
CA PRO A 68 15.61 16.76 25.46
C PRO A 68 16.63 16.41 24.36
N LEU A 69 16.12 15.94 23.22
CA LEU A 69 16.87 15.77 21.97
C LEU A 69 17.39 17.13 21.47
N LEU A 70 18.59 17.13 20.87
CA LEU A 70 19.18 18.34 20.31
C LEU A 70 19.07 18.38 18.78
N MET A 71 18.83 19.57 18.23
CA MET A 71 18.98 19.86 16.80
C MET A 71 20.40 19.58 16.27
N GLN A 72 21.39 19.44 17.15
CA GLN A 72 22.75 19.06 16.79
C GLN A 72 22.90 17.57 16.42
N ASP A 73 21.89 16.73 16.66
CA ASP A 73 21.92 15.32 16.26
C ASP A 73 21.65 15.12 14.76
N VAL A 74 22.62 15.50 13.95
CA VAL A 74 22.57 15.33 12.48
C VAL A 74 22.53 13.87 12.05
N VAL A 75 23.00 12.93 12.89
CA VAL A 75 22.92 11.49 12.59
C VAL A 75 21.48 11.00 12.65
N TYR A 76 20.72 11.43 13.66
CA TYR A 76 19.30 11.12 13.76
C TYR A 76 18.51 11.73 12.61
N MET A 77 18.72 13.02 12.32
CA MET A 77 18.00 13.71 11.25
C MET A 77 18.30 13.11 9.87
N ASP A 78 19.54 12.72 9.59
CA ASP A 78 19.94 12.08 8.32
C ASP A 78 19.18 10.76 8.08
N GLU A 79 19.20 9.85 9.06
CA GLU A 79 18.51 8.56 8.93
C GLU A 79 16.99 8.71 8.91
N MET A 80 16.44 9.53 9.82
CA MET A 80 14.99 9.72 9.93
C MET A 80 14.42 10.37 8.66
N ALA A 81 15.09 11.39 8.10
CA ALA A 81 14.65 12.04 6.87
C ALA A 81 14.68 11.10 5.65
N HIS A 82 15.62 10.15 5.60
CA HIS A 82 15.62 9.13 4.56
C HIS A 82 14.46 8.13 4.78
N PHE A 83 14.28 7.65 6.00
CA PHE A 83 13.18 6.74 6.37
C PHE A 83 11.82 7.34 6.00
N ASP A 84 11.60 8.62 6.33
CA ASP A 84 10.37 9.36 6.04
C ASP A 84 10.06 9.49 4.54
N ARG A 85 11.05 9.22 3.67
CA ARG A 85 10.98 9.30 2.20
C ARG A 85 11.11 7.96 1.47
N GLU A 86 11.11 6.84 2.18
CA GLU A 86 11.26 5.52 1.54
C GLU A 86 10.09 5.12 0.64
N ARG A 87 8.89 5.68 0.88
CA ARG A 87 7.71 5.38 0.06
C ARG A 87 7.68 6.27 -1.17
N ILE A 88 7.53 5.66 -2.34
CA ILE A 88 7.13 6.32 -3.58
C ILE A 88 5.64 6.01 -3.84
N PRO A 89 4.95 6.72 -4.75
CA PRO A 89 3.63 6.28 -5.19
C PRO A 89 3.69 4.82 -5.64
N GLU A 90 2.74 3.99 -5.22
CA GLU A 90 2.59 2.66 -5.82
C GLU A 90 2.10 2.79 -7.28
N ARG A 91 2.14 1.70 -8.04
CA ARG A 91 1.51 1.70 -9.38
C ARG A 91 0.00 1.90 -9.23
N VAL A 92 -0.59 2.79 -10.03
CA VAL A 92 -2.04 3.06 -10.02
C VAL A 92 -2.88 1.78 -10.24
N VAL A 93 -2.34 0.87 -11.04
CA VAL A 93 -2.80 -0.50 -11.29
C VAL A 93 -1.63 -1.47 -11.16
N HIS A 94 -1.89 -2.72 -10.81
CA HIS A 94 -0.85 -3.75 -10.67
C HIS A 94 0.19 -3.48 -9.57
N ALA A 95 -0.24 -2.88 -8.44
CA ALA A 95 0.62 -2.51 -7.32
C ALA A 95 1.29 -3.75 -6.67
N LYS A 96 0.52 -4.77 -6.29
CA LYS A 96 1.05 -6.00 -5.69
C LYS A 96 1.63 -6.95 -6.74
N GLY A 97 2.89 -7.37 -6.58
CA GLY A 97 3.52 -8.28 -7.54
C GLY A 97 4.92 -8.79 -7.15
N GLY A 98 5.41 -9.76 -7.90
CA GLY A 98 6.76 -10.33 -7.78
C GLY A 98 7.51 -10.23 -9.10
N GLY A 99 8.84 -10.31 -9.08
CA GLY A 99 9.64 -10.24 -10.29
C GLY A 99 10.87 -11.12 -10.25
N ALA A 100 11.39 -11.48 -11.42
CA ALA A 100 12.58 -12.31 -11.56
C ALA A 100 13.31 -12.02 -12.87
N HIS A 101 14.61 -12.28 -12.87
CA HIS A 101 15.45 -12.22 -14.07
C HIS A 101 15.48 -13.57 -14.78
N GLY A 102 15.73 -13.51 -16.08
CA GLY A 102 15.81 -14.71 -16.91
C GLY A 102 16.53 -14.47 -18.23
N VAL A 103 16.41 -15.48 -19.08
CA VAL A 103 16.94 -15.48 -20.44
C VAL A 103 15.85 -15.95 -21.39
N PHE A 104 15.70 -15.23 -22.50
CA PHE A 104 14.91 -15.67 -23.64
C PHE A 104 15.83 -16.25 -24.71
N GLU A 105 15.56 -17.48 -25.14
CA GLU A 105 16.28 -18.17 -26.19
C GLU A 105 15.39 -18.41 -27.40
N VAL A 106 15.83 -17.96 -28.57
CA VAL A 106 15.14 -18.25 -29.84
C VAL A 106 15.30 -19.72 -30.18
N THR A 107 14.20 -20.41 -30.47
CA THR A 107 14.22 -21.85 -30.82
C THR A 107 13.76 -22.11 -32.25
N HIS A 108 13.05 -21.16 -32.87
CA HIS A 108 12.50 -21.28 -34.21
C HIS A 108 12.68 -19.97 -34.97
N ASP A 109 12.92 -20.09 -36.28
CA ASP A 109 13.11 -18.94 -37.16
C ASP A 109 11.76 -18.30 -37.52
N ILE A 110 11.61 -17.02 -37.17
CA ILE A 110 10.49 -16.17 -37.55
C ILE A 110 10.91 -14.93 -38.35
N THR A 111 12.14 -14.90 -38.87
CA THR A 111 12.72 -13.75 -39.60
C THR A 111 11.95 -13.40 -40.88
N LYS A 112 11.20 -14.38 -41.42
CA LYS A 112 10.22 -14.13 -42.50
C LYS A 112 9.14 -13.12 -42.14
N TYR A 113 8.85 -12.92 -40.86
CA TYR A 113 7.84 -11.99 -40.35
C TYR A 113 8.45 -10.76 -39.68
N CYS A 114 9.59 -10.90 -39.00
CA CYS A 114 10.12 -9.86 -38.12
C CYS A 114 11.65 -9.69 -38.29
N LYS A 115 12.11 -8.46 -38.48
CA LYS A 115 13.54 -8.10 -38.59
C LYS A 115 14.21 -7.83 -37.24
N ALA A 116 13.48 -7.89 -36.13
CA ALA A 116 14.00 -7.52 -34.82
C ALA A 116 15.20 -8.38 -34.43
N GLU A 117 16.27 -7.74 -33.97
CA GLU A 117 17.55 -8.40 -33.73
C GLU A 117 17.44 -9.50 -32.65
N ILE A 118 16.48 -9.40 -31.72
CA ILE A 118 16.18 -10.46 -30.74
C ILE A 118 15.83 -11.81 -31.39
N PHE A 119 15.30 -11.83 -32.61
CA PHE A 119 14.89 -13.04 -33.34
C PHE A 119 15.86 -13.43 -34.47
N SER A 120 17.02 -12.78 -34.58
CA SER A 120 17.89 -12.87 -35.76
C SER A 120 18.49 -14.26 -36.02
N LYS A 121 18.61 -15.10 -34.99
CA LYS A 121 19.13 -16.48 -35.12
C LYS A 121 18.58 -17.42 -34.04
N ILE A 122 18.37 -18.67 -34.41
CA ILE A 122 18.09 -19.76 -33.46
C ILE A 122 19.28 -19.91 -32.50
N GLY A 123 18.99 -20.12 -31.22
CA GLY A 123 19.96 -20.17 -30.12
C GLY A 123 20.39 -18.80 -29.61
N LYS A 124 19.91 -17.68 -30.18
CA LYS A 124 20.20 -16.36 -29.62
C LYS A 124 19.58 -16.22 -28.24
N GLN A 125 20.40 -15.87 -27.27
CA GLN A 125 19.99 -15.61 -25.90
C GLN A 125 19.95 -14.11 -25.61
N THR A 126 18.82 -13.65 -25.08
CA THR A 126 18.57 -12.26 -24.71
C THR A 126 18.22 -12.20 -23.23
N PRO A 127 18.95 -11.45 -22.39
CA PRO A 127 18.57 -11.24 -21.01
C PRO A 127 17.17 -10.61 -20.93
N CYS A 128 16.38 -11.02 -19.94
CA CYS A 128 15.08 -10.43 -19.69
C CYS A 128 14.78 -10.28 -18.21
N PHE A 129 13.85 -9.39 -17.89
CA PHE A 129 13.26 -9.24 -16.57
C PHE A 129 11.75 -9.32 -16.68
N VAL A 130 11.13 -10.07 -15.78
CA VAL A 130 9.68 -10.29 -15.76
C VAL A 130 9.10 -9.81 -14.44
N ARG A 131 7.98 -9.10 -14.51
CA ARG A 131 7.16 -8.77 -13.35
C ARG A 131 5.76 -9.35 -13.51
N PHE A 132 5.34 -10.09 -12.49
CA PHE A 132 3.98 -10.58 -12.30
C PHE A 132 3.24 -9.75 -11.26
N SER A 133 1.92 -9.70 -11.33
CA SER A 133 1.11 -8.89 -10.39
C SER A 133 -0.37 -9.26 -10.42
N THR A 134 -1.12 -8.91 -9.38
CA THR A 134 -2.58 -8.69 -9.46
C THR A 134 -2.86 -7.36 -10.15
N VAL A 135 -4.10 -6.85 -10.19
CA VAL A 135 -4.50 -5.61 -10.88
C VAL A 135 -5.05 -4.56 -9.92
N ALA A 136 -6.13 -4.89 -9.21
CA ALA A 136 -6.96 -3.89 -8.52
C ALA A 136 -6.45 -3.57 -7.11
N GLY A 137 -5.92 -4.56 -6.39
CA GLY A 137 -5.42 -4.41 -5.04
C GLY A 137 -4.19 -3.50 -4.92
N GLU A 138 -4.09 -2.81 -3.79
CA GLU A 138 -2.93 -1.99 -3.41
C GLU A 138 -1.75 -2.88 -2.95
N LEU A 139 -0.58 -2.33 -2.64
CA LEU A 139 0.65 -3.07 -2.28
C LEU A 139 0.47 -4.04 -1.10
N GLY A 140 -0.47 -3.78 -0.20
CA GLY A 140 -0.76 -4.65 0.96
C GLY A 140 -1.75 -5.78 0.70
N SER A 141 -2.32 -5.87 -0.50
CA SER A 141 -3.37 -6.85 -0.84
C SER A 141 -2.82 -8.28 -1.02
N ALA A 142 -3.72 -9.28 -1.01
CA ALA A 142 -3.36 -10.69 -1.14
C ALA A 142 -3.13 -11.13 -2.61
N ASP A 143 -2.08 -11.95 -2.83
CA ASP A 143 -1.70 -12.49 -4.13
C ASP A 143 -2.75 -13.45 -4.72
N THR A 144 -3.55 -14.09 -3.88
CA THR A 144 -4.52 -15.13 -4.25
C THR A 144 -5.91 -14.57 -4.56
N ALA A 145 -6.11 -13.26 -4.51
CA ALA A 145 -7.38 -12.63 -4.87
C ALA A 145 -7.80 -12.95 -6.33
N ARG A 146 -9.10 -13.14 -6.58
CA ARG A 146 -9.63 -13.31 -7.94
C ARG A 146 -9.44 -12.02 -8.72
N ASP A 147 -8.54 -12.03 -9.69
CA ASP A 147 -8.13 -10.85 -10.46
C ASP A 147 -7.44 -11.33 -11.75
N PRO A 148 -7.36 -10.55 -12.85
CA PRO A 148 -6.36 -10.83 -13.88
C PRO A 148 -4.96 -10.80 -13.26
N ARG A 149 -3.97 -11.36 -13.97
CA ARG A 149 -2.57 -11.23 -13.57
C ARG A 149 -1.79 -10.48 -14.63
N GLY A 150 -1.06 -9.45 -14.22
CA GLY A 150 -0.05 -8.81 -15.05
C GLY A 150 1.08 -9.77 -15.34
N PHE A 151 1.55 -9.79 -16.58
CA PHE A 151 2.69 -10.58 -17.05
C PHE A 151 3.51 -9.70 -18.00
N ALA A 152 4.34 -8.82 -17.41
CA ALA A 152 5.15 -7.89 -18.16
C ALA A 152 6.57 -8.42 -18.34
N VAL A 153 7.07 -8.43 -19.59
CA VAL A 153 8.41 -8.91 -19.93
C VAL A 153 9.21 -7.76 -20.56
N LYS A 154 10.40 -7.49 -20.04
CA LYS A 154 11.39 -6.56 -20.59
C LYS A 154 12.54 -7.37 -21.17
N PHE A 155 12.78 -7.26 -22.46
CA PHE A 155 13.92 -7.84 -23.14
C PHE A 155 15.00 -6.79 -23.33
N TYR A 156 16.20 -7.06 -22.84
CA TYR A 156 17.35 -6.16 -23.01
C TYR A 156 18.07 -6.54 -24.31
N THR A 157 17.72 -5.90 -25.42
CA THR A 157 18.27 -6.21 -26.74
C THR A 157 19.41 -5.27 -27.13
N GLU A 158 20.17 -5.63 -28.16
CA GLU A 158 21.19 -4.76 -28.73
C GLU A 158 20.62 -3.50 -29.43
N GLU A 159 19.32 -3.49 -29.73
CA GLU A 159 18.61 -2.37 -30.37
C GLU A 159 17.82 -1.50 -29.38
N GLY A 160 17.98 -1.75 -28.07
CA GLY A 160 17.22 -1.11 -27.00
C GLY A 160 16.36 -2.10 -26.22
N ASN A 161 15.56 -1.60 -25.29
CA ASN A 161 14.61 -2.45 -24.58
C ASN A 161 13.37 -2.69 -25.43
N TRP A 162 12.89 -3.93 -25.44
CA TRP A 162 11.54 -4.25 -25.88
C TRP A 162 10.69 -4.68 -24.68
N ASP A 163 9.59 -3.98 -24.43
CA ASP A 163 8.67 -4.30 -23.34
C ASP A 163 7.37 -4.90 -23.90
N LEU A 164 7.16 -6.19 -23.65
CA LEU A 164 5.90 -6.87 -23.93
C LEU A 164 5.05 -6.89 -22.64
N VAL A 165 4.21 -5.88 -22.48
CA VAL A 165 3.43 -5.64 -21.26
C VAL A 165 2.10 -6.37 -21.32
N GLY A 166 2.15 -7.67 -21.04
CA GLY A 166 1.03 -8.60 -21.17
C GLY A 166 0.23 -8.85 -19.89
N ASN A 167 -0.73 -9.76 -20.02
CA ASN A 167 -1.55 -10.32 -18.95
C ASN A 167 -1.61 -11.85 -19.04
N ASN A 168 -2.18 -12.52 -18.04
CA ASN A 168 -2.47 -13.95 -18.07
C ASN A 168 -3.72 -14.35 -18.88
N THR A 169 -4.36 -13.37 -19.51
CA THR A 169 -5.53 -13.51 -20.39
C THR A 169 -5.20 -12.98 -21.79
N PRO A 170 -5.72 -13.58 -22.87
CA PRO A 170 -5.54 -13.08 -24.23
C PRO A 170 -6.41 -11.86 -24.57
N ILE A 171 -7.34 -11.49 -23.70
CA ILE A 171 -8.37 -10.45 -23.95
C ILE A 171 -8.48 -9.49 -22.78
N PHE A 172 -9.23 -8.40 -22.97
CA PHE A 172 -9.49 -7.41 -21.92
C PHE A 172 -10.98 -7.08 -21.77
N PHE A 173 -11.34 -6.34 -20.72
CA PHE A 173 -12.73 -6.01 -20.38
C PHE A 173 -13.34 -4.94 -21.29
N ILE A 174 -12.52 -4.09 -21.87
CA ILE A 174 -12.93 -2.94 -22.67
C ILE A 174 -12.05 -2.85 -23.91
N ARG A 175 -12.56 -2.18 -24.94
CA ARG A 175 -11.90 -2.00 -26.24
C ARG A 175 -11.59 -0.55 -26.59
N ASP A 176 -11.84 0.38 -25.67
CA ASP A 176 -11.56 1.80 -25.85
C ASP A 176 -10.92 2.39 -24.58
N PRO A 177 -9.75 3.04 -24.69
CA PRO A 177 -8.96 3.43 -23.51
C PRO A 177 -9.58 4.62 -22.75
N LEU A 178 -10.52 5.36 -23.35
CA LEU A 178 -11.24 6.43 -22.65
C LEU A 178 -12.14 5.90 -21.52
N GLN A 179 -12.40 4.59 -21.49
CA GLN A 179 -13.14 3.93 -20.42
C GLN A 179 -12.23 3.30 -19.37
N PHE A 180 -10.90 3.27 -19.58
CA PHE A 180 -9.98 2.57 -18.68
C PHE A 180 -9.95 3.17 -17.27
N PRO A 181 -9.89 4.51 -17.07
CA PRO A 181 -9.96 5.09 -15.73
C PRO A 181 -11.25 4.68 -15.00
N ASN A 182 -12.40 4.82 -15.66
CA ASN A 182 -13.70 4.42 -15.11
C ASN A 182 -13.76 2.93 -14.75
N PHE A 183 -13.28 2.07 -15.65
CA PHE A 183 -13.18 0.64 -15.39
C PHE A 183 -12.34 0.39 -14.12
N ILE A 184 -11.13 0.92 -14.03
CA ILE A 184 -10.27 0.70 -12.87
C ILE A 184 -10.88 1.26 -11.57
N HIS A 185 -11.53 2.42 -11.60
CA HIS A 185 -12.24 2.96 -10.43
C HIS A 185 -13.31 2.00 -9.92
N THR A 186 -14.07 1.38 -10.82
CA THR A 186 -15.12 0.42 -10.45
C THR A 186 -14.58 -0.88 -9.83
N GLN A 187 -13.31 -1.22 -10.11
CA GLN A 187 -12.65 -2.39 -9.52
C GLN A 187 -11.95 -2.08 -8.19
N LYS A 188 -11.86 -0.80 -7.81
CA LYS A 188 -11.17 -0.32 -6.61
C LYS A 188 -12.18 0.07 -5.53
N ARG A 189 -11.87 1.12 -4.78
CA ARG A 189 -12.56 1.47 -3.54
C ARG A 189 -13.59 2.57 -3.81
N ASN A 190 -14.74 2.46 -3.15
CA ASN A 190 -15.76 3.51 -3.16
C ASN A 190 -15.15 4.83 -2.62
N PRO A 191 -15.38 5.99 -3.27
CA PRO A 191 -14.73 7.25 -2.90
C PRO A 191 -15.04 7.75 -1.48
N GLN A 192 -16.17 7.34 -0.90
CA GLN A 192 -16.58 7.78 0.44
C GLN A 192 -16.26 6.73 1.50
N THR A 193 -16.66 5.48 1.30
CA THR A 193 -16.49 4.42 2.31
C THR A 193 -15.09 3.82 2.30
N HIS A 194 -14.36 3.95 1.18
CA HIS A 194 -13.07 3.31 0.91
C HIS A 194 -13.09 1.76 0.94
N LEU A 195 -14.29 1.18 0.88
CA LEU A 195 -14.50 -0.26 0.79
C LEU A 195 -14.56 -0.70 -0.68
N LYS A 196 -14.33 -1.99 -0.95
CA LYS A 196 -14.73 -2.59 -2.23
C LYS A 196 -16.26 -2.55 -2.36
N ASP A 197 -16.75 -2.23 -3.56
CA ASP A 197 -18.16 -1.97 -3.83
C ASP A 197 -18.64 -2.83 -5.01
N PRO A 198 -19.44 -3.88 -4.75
CA PRO A 198 -19.92 -4.77 -5.80
C PRO A 198 -20.92 -4.07 -6.74
N ASP A 199 -21.66 -3.06 -6.28
CA ASP A 199 -22.56 -2.29 -7.17
C ASP A 199 -21.74 -1.52 -8.20
N MET A 200 -20.63 -0.87 -7.80
CA MET A 200 -19.74 -0.18 -8.75
C MET A 200 -19.21 -1.14 -9.84
N GLN A 201 -18.71 -2.30 -9.43
CA GLN A 201 -18.12 -3.30 -10.32
C GLN A 201 -19.17 -3.85 -11.32
N TRP A 202 -20.31 -4.32 -10.81
CA TRP A 202 -21.32 -4.98 -11.64
C TRP A 202 -22.21 -4.01 -12.42
N ASP A 203 -22.41 -2.77 -11.96
CA ASP A 203 -23.10 -1.75 -12.73
C ASP A 203 -22.30 -1.42 -14.01
N PHE A 204 -20.97 -1.22 -13.88
CA PHE A 204 -20.09 -0.99 -15.03
C PHE A 204 -20.07 -2.19 -15.98
N TRP A 205 -19.81 -3.40 -15.49
CA TRP A 205 -19.81 -4.60 -16.35
C TRP A 205 -21.16 -4.85 -17.02
N GLY A 206 -22.27 -4.59 -16.32
CA GLY A 206 -23.62 -4.71 -16.87
C GLY A 206 -23.93 -3.67 -17.95
N LEU A 207 -23.43 -2.43 -17.81
CA LEU A 207 -23.60 -1.35 -18.79
C LEU A 207 -22.67 -1.49 -20.00
N ARG A 208 -21.54 -2.19 -19.86
CA ARG A 208 -20.52 -2.41 -20.88
C ARG A 208 -20.47 -3.89 -21.29
N PRO A 209 -21.39 -4.36 -22.15
CA PRO A 209 -21.49 -5.78 -22.53
C PRO A 209 -20.25 -6.31 -23.25
N GLU A 210 -19.37 -5.46 -23.79
CA GLU A 210 -18.07 -5.86 -24.29
C GLU A 210 -17.17 -6.54 -23.25
N SER A 211 -17.45 -6.33 -21.95
CA SER A 211 -16.71 -6.95 -20.85
C SER A 211 -17.02 -8.44 -20.66
N THR A 212 -18.14 -8.93 -21.20
CA THR A 212 -18.70 -10.27 -20.96
C THR A 212 -17.66 -11.38 -21.12
N HIS A 213 -16.85 -11.33 -22.17
CA HIS A 213 -15.84 -12.37 -22.45
C HIS A 213 -14.78 -12.45 -21.36
N GLN A 214 -14.21 -11.30 -21.00
CA GLN A 214 -13.16 -11.24 -19.98
C GLN A 214 -13.72 -11.45 -18.56
N VAL A 215 -14.96 -11.03 -18.28
CA VAL A 215 -15.64 -11.34 -17.01
C VAL A 215 -15.81 -12.85 -16.86
N MET A 216 -16.25 -13.56 -17.91
CA MET A 216 -16.33 -15.02 -17.89
C MET A 216 -14.96 -15.68 -17.69
N PHE A 217 -13.91 -15.18 -18.34
CA PHE A 217 -12.55 -15.68 -18.12
C PHE A 217 -12.08 -15.46 -16.68
N LEU A 218 -12.28 -14.25 -16.13
CA LEU A 218 -11.94 -13.90 -14.75
C LEU A 218 -12.69 -14.75 -13.72
N MET A 219 -13.97 -15.02 -13.97
CA MET A 219 -14.83 -15.78 -13.04
C MET A 219 -14.71 -17.30 -13.23
N SER A 220 -13.95 -17.77 -14.22
CA SER A 220 -13.57 -19.18 -14.35
C SER A 220 -12.46 -19.55 -13.35
N ASP A 221 -12.03 -20.82 -13.35
CA ASP A 221 -10.90 -21.28 -12.54
C ASP A 221 -9.62 -20.48 -12.82
N ARG A 222 -9.50 -19.90 -14.03
CA ARG A 222 -8.34 -19.10 -14.45
C ARG A 222 -8.18 -17.76 -13.72
N GLY A 223 -9.19 -17.32 -12.96
CA GLY A 223 -9.15 -16.09 -12.16
C GLY A 223 -8.32 -16.17 -10.89
N THR A 224 -7.99 -17.38 -10.43
CA THR A 224 -7.17 -17.63 -9.24
C THR A 224 -6.02 -18.58 -9.59
N PRO A 225 -5.01 -18.15 -10.36
CA PRO A 225 -3.83 -18.97 -10.64
C PRO A 225 -3.13 -19.43 -9.36
N ASP A 226 -2.62 -20.67 -9.38
CA ASP A 226 -1.76 -21.19 -8.32
C ASP A 226 -0.35 -20.62 -8.53
N GLY A 227 -0.04 -19.53 -7.83
CA GLY A 227 1.20 -18.79 -8.01
C GLY A 227 1.36 -18.18 -9.41
N PHE A 228 2.54 -17.63 -9.71
CA PHE A 228 2.81 -17.01 -11.01
C PHE A 228 3.26 -18.01 -12.08
N ARG A 229 3.78 -19.18 -11.67
CA ARG A 229 4.48 -20.12 -12.57
C ARG A 229 3.54 -20.98 -13.42
N PHE A 230 2.28 -21.14 -13.00
CA PHE A 230 1.31 -22.04 -13.64
C PHE A 230 0.22 -21.29 -14.42
N MET A 231 0.54 -20.11 -14.95
CA MET A 231 -0.34 -19.36 -15.84
C MET A 231 0.30 -19.06 -17.19
N ASN A 232 -0.54 -18.91 -18.21
CA ASN A 232 -0.11 -18.35 -19.50
C ASN A 232 0.25 -16.87 -19.34
N GLY A 233 1.01 -16.35 -20.29
CA GLY A 233 1.15 -14.92 -20.56
C GLY A 233 0.71 -14.62 -21.98
N TYR A 234 0.22 -13.40 -22.22
CA TYR A 234 -0.26 -12.98 -23.53
C TYR A 234 0.05 -11.51 -23.74
N GLY A 235 0.45 -11.13 -24.96
CA GLY A 235 0.49 -9.72 -25.35
C GLY A 235 -0.89 -9.06 -25.34
N SER A 236 -1.96 -9.87 -25.40
CA SER A 236 -3.38 -9.50 -25.52
C SER A 236 -3.70 -8.75 -26.81
N HIS A 237 -3.07 -7.61 -27.03
CA HIS A 237 -3.24 -6.77 -28.21
C HIS A 237 -2.73 -7.44 -29.48
N THR A 238 -3.30 -7.01 -30.60
CA THR A 238 -2.69 -7.24 -31.91
C THR A 238 -1.51 -6.29 -32.06
N PHE A 239 -0.37 -6.81 -32.47
CA PHE A 239 0.83 -6.05 -32.84
C PHE A 239 1.08 -6.17 -34.34
N LYS A 240 2.04 -5.41 -34.85
CA LYS A 240 2.52 -5.52 -36.23
C LYS A 240 3.98 -5.97 -36.21
N MET A 241 4.32 -6.93 -37.06
CA MET A 241 5.69 -7.36 -37.31
C MET A 241 6.10 -6.98 -38.73
N VAL A 242 7.35 -6.58 -38.90
CA VAL A 242 7.89 -6.16 -40.20
C VAL A 242 9.20 -6.89 -40.45
N ASN A 243 9.31 -7.56 -41.59
CA ASN A 243 10.52 -8.30 -41.96
C ASN A 243 11.59 -7.41 -42.61
N ALA A 244 12.73 -8.00 -42.99
CA ALA A 244 13.85 -7.27 -43.58
C ALA A 244 13.53 -6.64 -44.96
N ARG A 245 12.49 -7.12 -45.65
CA ARG A 245 11.99 -6.56 -46.91
C ARG A 245 11.00 -5.41 -46.71
N GLY A 246 10.66 -5.08 -45.46
CA GLY A 246 9.65 -4.07 -45.15
C GLY A 246 8.21 -4.56 -45.29
N GLU A 247 7.99 -5.87 -45.38
CA GLU A 247 6.65 -6.45 -45.51
C GLU A 247 6.00 -6.63 -44.13
N PRO A 248 4.83 -6.01 -43.86
CA PRO A 248 4.17 -6.08 -42.57
C PRO A 248 3.16 -7.23 -42.48
N VAL A 249 3.05 -7.83 -41.28
CA VAL A 249 1.96 -8.74 -40.88
C VAL A 249 1.47 -8.35 -39.48
N TYR A 250 0.23 -8.69 -39.15
CA TYR A 250 -0.25 -8.57 -37.77
C TYR A 250 0.06 -9.84 -36.97
N CYS A 251 0.25 -9.70 -35.66
CA CYS A 251 0.50 -10.84 -34.78
C CYS A 251 -0.12 -10.71 -33.38
N LYS A 252 -0.25 -11.84 -32.69
CA LYS A 252 -0.56 -11.97 -31.26
C LYS A 252 0.55 -12.77 -30.58
N PHE A 253 1.00 -12.36 -29.38
CA PHE A 253 2.02 -13.06 -28.61
C PHE A 253 1.43 -13.95 -27.50
N HIS A 254 1.96 -15.17 -27.35
CA HIS A 254 1.50 -16.15 -26.36
C HIS A 254 2.66 -16.85 -25.65
N PHE A 255 2.75 -16.71 -24.33
CA PHE A 255 3.62 -17.49 -23.46
C PHE A 255 2.83 -18.64 -22.83
N LYS A 256 3.29 -19.87 -23.06
CA LYS A 256 2.66 -21.09 -22.56
C LYS A 256 3.59 -21.79 -21.57
N PRO A 257 3.18 -21.98 -20.30
CA PRO A 257 3.94 -22.78 -19.35
C PRO A 257 3.76 -24.27 -19.71
N PRO A 258 4.60 -25.16 -19.16
CA PRO A 258 4.42 -26.60 -19.29
C PRO A 258 3.07 -27.10 -18.75
N LYS A 259 2.55 -26.47 -17.70
CA LYS A 259 1.30 -26.85 -17.04
C LYS A 259 0.56 -25.63 -16.49
N ILE A 260 -0.77 -25.66 -16.57
CA ILE A 260 -1.66 -24.67 -15.95
C ILE A 260 -2.22 -25.26 -14.65
N LYS A 261 -2.28 -24.45 -13.59
CA LYS A 261 -2.89 -24.80 -12.30
C LYS A 261 -3.59 -23.59 -11.69
N ASN A 262 -4.66 -23.85 -10.95
CA ASN A 262 -5.52 -22.86 -10.34
C ASN A 262 -5.90 -23.28 -8.92
N LEU A 263 -6.08 -22.30 -8.04
CA LEU A 263 -6.58 -22.49 -6.68
C LEU A 263 -8.11 -22.53 -6.71
N SER A 264 -8.68 -23.37 -5.83
CA SER A 264 -10.11 -23.32 -5.53
C SER A 264 -10.45 -21.98 -4.86
N ALA A 265 -11.73 -21.56 -4.90
CA ALA A 265 -12.16 -20.33 -4.24
C ALA A 265 -11.90 -20.37 -2.71
N ALA A 266 -12.08 -21.54 -2.09
CA ALA A 266 -11.82 -21.75 -0.67
C ALA A 266 -10.33 -21.65 -0.32
N ASP A 267 -9.46 -22.29 -1.11
CA ASP A 267 -8.01 -22.20 -0.91
C ASP A 267 -7.48 -20.78 -1.13
N ALA A 268 -7.99 -20.09 -2.14
CA ALA A 268 -7.62 -18.70 -2.42
C ALA A 268 -7.99 -17.77 -1.26
N ALA A 269 -9.18 -17.91 -0.68
CA ALA A 269 -9.63 -17.14 0.48
C ALA A 269 -8.82 -17.45 1.75
N ARG A 270 -8.56 -18.74 2.02
CA ARG A 270 -7.70 -19.16 3.14
C ARG A 270 -6.29 -18.57 3.03
N LEU A 271 -5.64 -18.75 1.87
CA LEU A 271 -4.30 -18.20 1.63
C LEU A 271 -4.27 -16.67 1.67
N ALA A 272 -5.36 -15.99 1.33
CA ALA A 272 -5.41 -14.53 1.43
C ALA A 272 -5.26 -14.03 2.89
N GLY A 273 -5.73 -14.81 3.87
CA GLY A 273 -5.54 -14.54 5.29
C GLY A 273 -4.24 -15.09 5.86
N GLU A 274 -3.84 -16.30 5.45
CA GLU A 274 -2.67 -17.03 6.01
C GLU A 274 -1.32 -16.63 5.39
N ASP A 275 -1.26 -16.45 4.06
CA ASP A 275 -0.06 -16.06 3.31
C ASP A 275 -0.43 -15.11 2.16
N PRO A 276 -0.70 -13.83 2.46
CA PRO A 276 -1.08 -12.85 1.45
C PRO A 276 0.01 -12.61 0.39
N ASP A 277 1.23 -13.11 0.58
CA ASP A 277 2.37 -13.01 -0.33
C ASP A 277 2.72 -14.35 -1.03
N TYR A 278 1.76 -15.29 -1.08
CA TYR A 278 1.91 -16.66 -1.60
C TYR A 278 2.62 -16.76 -2.96
N ALA A 279 2.23 -15.94 -3.95
CA ALA A 279 2.75 -16.08 -5.31
C ALA A 279 4.19 -15.53 -5.42
N ILE A 280 4.53 -14.50 -4.64
CA ILE A 280 5.90 -14.01 -4.50
C ILE A 280 6.79 -15.08 -3.86
N ARG A 281 6.32 -15.68 -2.75
CA ARG A 281 7.00 -16.77 -2.05
C ARG A 281 7.24 -17.98 -2.97
N ASP A 282 6.20 -18.45 -3.68
CA ASP A 282 6.31 -19.57 -4.64
C ASP A 282 7.39 -19.30 -5.71
N LEU A 283 7.36 -18.13 -6.34
CA LEU A 283 8.32 -17.76 -7.38
C LEU A 283 9.75 -17.73 -6.86
N PHE A 284 9.97 -17.03 -5.74
CA PHE A 284 11.31 -16.88 -5.16
C PHE A 284 11.91 -18.24 -4.82
N ASN A 285 11.14 -19.06 -4.11
CA ASN A 285 11.57 -20.37 -3.65
C ASN A 285 11.81 -21.37 -4.79
N ALA A 286 10.99 -21.32 -5.85
CA ALA A 286 11.21 -22.16 -7.02
C ALA A 286 12.58 -21.87 -7.67
N ILE A 287 12.92 -20.59 -7.83
CA ILE A 287 14.19 -20.18 -8.42
C ILE A 287 15.38 -20.53 -7.52
N GLU A 288 15.31 -20.28 -6.21
CA GLU A 288 16.40 -20.64 -5.28
C GLU A 288 16.65 -22.17 -5.24
N ARG A 289 15.62 -22.99 -5.47
CA ARG A 289 15.74 -24.46 -5.54
C ARG A 289 16.22 -24.97 -6.91
N GLY A 290 16.41 -24.10 -7.90
CA GLY A 290 16.72 -24.50 -9.27
C GLY A 290 15.53 -25.05 -10.07
N ASP A 291 14.30 -24.97 -9.54
CA ASP A 291 13.04 -25.28 -10.24
C ASP A 291 12.61 -24.09 -11.11
N PHE A 292 13.46 -23.76 -12.10
CA PHE A 292 13.31 -22.57 -12.92
C PHE A 292 12.02 -22.61 -13.75
N PRO A 293 11.07 -21.69 -13.53
CA PRO A 293 9.88 -21.64 -14.36
C PRO A 293 10.24 -21.18 -15.78
N SER A 294 9.58 -21.81 -16.76
CA SER A 294 9.80 -21.52 -18.17
C SER A 294 8.49 -21.42 -18.95
N TRP A 295 8.52 -20.64 -20.03
CA TRP A 295 7.40 -20.46 -20.94
C TRP A 295 7.88 -20.52 -22.39
N LYS A 296 7.14 -21.25 -23.22
CA LYS A 296 7.34 -21.21 -24.67
C LYS A 296 6.58 -20.02 -25.26
N LEU A 297 7.30 -19.15 -25.96
CA LEU A 297 6.73 -18.05 -26.74
C LEU A 297 6.27 -18.57 -28.10
N TYR A 298 5.03 -18.21 -28.45
CA TYR A 298 4.41 -18.40 -29.75
C TYR A 298 3.89 -17.08 -30.29
N ILE A 299 3.73 -17.02 -31.61
CA ILE A 299 2.95 -15.99 -32.29
C ILE A 299 1.80 -16.60 -33.09
N GLN A 300 0.68 -15.89 -33.18
CA GLN A 300 -0.26 -16.05 -34.30
C GLN A 300 0.07 -14.99 -35.34
N VAL A 301 -0.16 -15.26 -36.63
CA VAL A 301 0.10 -14.32 -37.73
C VAL A 301 -1.14 -14.16 -38.60
N MET A 302 -1.52 -12.92 -38.89
CA MET A 302 -2.62 -12.55 -39.78
C MET A 302 -2.09 -11.54 -40.82
N THR A 303 -2.30 -11.79 -42.10
CA THR A 303 -1.92 -10.83 -43.15
C THR A 303 -2.86 -9.63 -43.16
N PHE A 304 -2.45 -8.52 -43.79
CA PHE A 304 -3.31 -7.34 -43.94
C PHE A 304 -4.59 -7.66 -44.73
N GLU A 305 -4.48 -8.51 -45.76
CA GLU A 305 -5.64 -8.95 -46.54
C GLU A 305 -6.61 -9.81 -45.70
N GLN A 306 -6.08 -10.69 -44.85
CA GLN A 306 -6.91 -11.47 -43.93
C GLN A 306 -7.60 -10.55 -42.91
N ALA A 307 -6.88 -9.56 -42.36
CA ALA A 307 -7.43 -8.61 -41.39
C ALA A 307 -8.58 -7.76 -41.96
N GLU A 308 -8.49 -7.34 -43.23
CA GLU A 308 -9.54 -6.59 -43.91
C GLU A 308 -10.81 -7.44 -44.14
N LYS A 309 -10.63 -8.71 -44.46
CA LYS A 309 -11.72 -9.66 -44.76
C LYS A 309 -12.29 -10.35 -43.51
N TRP A 310 -11.63 -10.23 -42.36
CA TRP A 310 -12.06 -10.91 -41.14
C TRP A 310 -13.38 -10.29 -40.64
N PRO A 311 -14.39 -11.11 -40.29
CA PRO A 311 -15.73 -10.61 -39.99
C PRO A 311 -15.79 -9.76 -38.71
N MET A 312 -14.87 -9.99 -37.77
CA MET A 312 -14.72 -9.18 -36.56
C MET A 312 -13.57 -8.18 -36.72
N ASN A 313 -13.53 -7.16 -35.87
CA ASN A 313 -12.38 -6.26 -35.82
C ASN A 313 -11.15 -7.02 -35.27
N PRO A 314 -10.07 -7.26 -36.05
CA PRO A 314 -8.89 -7.99 -35.60
C PRO A 314 -8.08 -7.23 -34.54
N PHE A 315 -8.39 -5.96 -34.31
CA PHE A 315 -7.75 -5.08 -33.34
C PHE A 315 -8.58 -4.86 -32.07
N ASP A 316 -9.75 -5.50 -31.96
CA ASP A 316 -10.57 -5.46 -30.74
C ASP A 316 -9.97 -6.43 -29.69
N VAL A 317 -9.39 -5.87 -28.62
CA VAL A 317 -8.78 -6.65 -27.54
C VAL A 317 -9.79 -7.48 -26.72
N THR A 318 -11.09 -7.34 -26.94
CA THR A 318 -12.10 -8.25 -26.36
C THR A 318 -12.26 -9.55 -27.15
N LYS A 319 -11.55 -9.68 -28.29
CA LYS A 319 -11.61 -10.82 -29.20
C LYS A 319 -10.30 -11.62 -29.21
N VAL A 320 -10.43 -12.95 -29.30
CA VAL A 320 -9.34 -13.86 -29.63
C VAL A 320 -9.30 -14.15 -31.13
N TRP A 321 -8.13 -14.51 -31.65
CA TRP A 321 -8.00 -15.16 -32.95
C TRP A 321 -8.12 -16.67 -32.76
N PRO A 322 -9.12 -17.36 -33.37
CA PRO A 322 -9.28 -18.79 -33.21
C PRO A 322 -8.02 -19.55 -33.64
N HIS A 323 -7.50 -20.44 -32.78
CA HIS A 323 -6.28 -21.19 -33.10
C HIS A 323 -6.43 -22.10 -34.35
N GLY A 324 -7.66 -22.51 -34.68
CA GLY A 324 -7.94 -23.30 -35.89
C GLY A 324 -7.75 -22.53 -37.19
N GLU A 325 -7.96 -21.21 -37.16
CA GLU A 325 -7.75 -20.31 -38.31
C GLU A 325 -6.34 -19.73 -38.32
N PHE A 326 -5.83 -19.36 -37.13
CA PHE A 326 -4.53 -18.75 -36.93
C PHE A 326 -3.71 -19.60 -35.97
N PRO A 327 -2.98 -20.64 -36.43
CA PRO A 327 -2.26 -21.55 -35.56
C PRO A 327 -1.10 -20.86 -34.83
N LEU A 328 -0.73 -21.42 -33.67
CA LEU A 328 0.42 -20.96 -32.90
C LEU A 328 1.73 -21.36 -33.60
N ILE A 329 2.55 -20.37 -33.94
CA ILE A 329 3.88 -20.54 -34.52
C ILE A 329 4.91 -20.40 -33.40
N PRO A 330 5.76 -21.42 -33.15
CA PRO A 330 6.76 -21.35 -32.09
C PRO A 330 7.83 -20.29 -32.40
N VAL A 331 8.36 -19.66 -31.35
CA VAL A 331 9.42 -18.63 -31.46
C VAL A 331 10.62 -18.98 -30.58
N GLY A 332 10.41 -19.17 -29.28
CA GLY A 332 11.50 -19.26 -28.31
C GLY A 332 11.02 -19.74 -26.94
N THR A 333 11.97 -19.87 -26.01
CA THR A 333 11.70 -20.25 -24.62
C THR A 333 12.26 -19.18 -23.69
N MET A 334 11.44 -18.70 -22.77
CA MET A 334 11.86 -17.82 -21.68
C MET A 334 12.00 -18.65 -20.40
N THR A 335 13.14 -18.56 -19.73
CA THR A 335 13.42 -19.25 -18.45
C THR A 335 13.84 -18.23 -17.41
N LEU A 336 13.15 -18.20 -16.26
CA LEU A 336 13.51 -17.32 -15.14
C LEU A 336 14.41 -18.08 -14.17
N ASN A 337 15.61 -17.58 -13.96
CA ASN A 337 16.68 -18.32 -13.30
C ASN A 337 17.44 -17.52 -12.23
N ARG A 338 16.98 -16.31 -11.91
CA ARG A 338 17.61 -15.50 -10.87
C ARG A 338 16.61 -14.58 -10.18
N ASN A 339 16.56 -14.66 -8.85
CA ASN A 339 15.78 -13.75 -8.03
C ASN A 339 16.37 -12.33 -8.01
N PRO A 340 15.54 -11.31 -7.70
CA PRO A 340 16.05 -9.99 -7.37
C PRO A 340 17.04 -10.04 -6.20
N LYS A 341 18.07 -9.18 -6.19
CA LYS A 341 18.93 -8.98 -5.03
C LYS A 341 18.29 -8.00 -4.04
N ASN A 342 17.59 -7.00 -4.56
CA ASN A 342 16.77 -6.08 -3.77
C ASN A 342 15.44 -5.86 -4.49
N TYR A 343 14.33 -6.16 -3.80
CA TYR A 343 12.99 -6.04 -4.37
C TYR A 343 12.67 -4.60 -4.77
N PHE A 344 12.99 -3.62 -3.95
CA PHE A 344 12.63 -2.23 -4.24
C PHE A 344 13.33 -1.72 -5.50
N ALA A 345 14.64 -1.90 -5.58
CA ALA A 345 15.46 -1.42 -6.70
C ALA A 345 15.16 -2.16 -8.03
N GLU A 346 14.82 -3.44 -7.98
CA GLU A 346 14.68 -4.28 -9.19
C GLU A 346 13.23 -4.63 -9.54
N VAL A 347 12.30 -4.65 -8.59
CA VAL A 347 10.88 -5.00 -8.83
C VAL A 347 9.99 -3.78 -8.69
N GLU A 348 10.07 -3.06 -7.56
CA GLU A 348 9.19 -1.91 -7.33
C GLU A 348 9.48 -0.78 -8.33
N GLN A 349 10.76 -0.50 -8.59
CA GLN A 349 11.18 0.51 -9.57
C GLN A 349 11.14 0.06 -11.03
N ALA A 350 10.84 -1.21 -11.33
CA ALA A 350 10.73 -1.68 -12.70
C ALA A 350 9.60 -0.97 -13.46
N ALA A 351 9.93 -0.43 -14.63
CA ALA A 351 9.02 0.32 -15.50
C ALA A 351 8.97 -0.36 -16.87
N PHE A 352 7.78 -0.86 -17.23
CA PHE A 352 7.54 -1.53 -18.52
C PHE A 352 6.62 -0.64 -19.35
N CYS A 353 7.04 -0.21 -20.54
CA CYS A 353 6.24 0.68 -21.38
C CYS A 353 5.96 0.04 -22.74
N PRO A 354 4.69 -0.18 -23.14
CA PRO A 354 4.37 -0.73 -24.46
C PRO A 354 4.95 0.05 -25.63
N ALA A 355 5.26 1.35 -25.46
CA ALA A 355 5.92 2.16 -26.48
C ALA A 355 7.40 1.79 -26.69
N HIS A 356 8.03 1.04 -25.78
CA HIS A 356 9.39 0.51 -25.96
C HIS A 356 9.35 -0.71 -26.88
N VAL A 357 9.50 -0.47 -28.17
CA VAL A 357 9.66 -1.50 -29.20
C VAL A 357 10.99 -1.32 -29.92
N VAL A 358 11.44 -2.39 -30.59
CA VAL A 358 12.66 -2.40 -31.40
C VAL A 358 12.31 -2.59 -32.88
N PRO A 359 13.17 -2.17 -33.83
CA PRO A 359 12.88 -2.27 -35.26
C PRO A 359 12.37 -3.66 -35.67
N GLY A 360 11.22 -3.70 -36.36
CA GLY A 360 10.57 -4.94 -36.76
C GLY A 360 9.38 -5.36 -35.90
N ILE A 361 9.17 -4.72 -34.74
CA ILE A 361 7.94 -4.80 -33.95
C ILE A 361 7.33 -3.41 -33.90
N GLU A 362 6.05 -3.31 -34.25
CA GLU A 362 5.31 -2.06 -34.38
C GLU A 362 3.88 -2.21 -33.80
N PHE A 363 3.15 -1.10 -33.73
CA PHE A 363 1.81 -1.05 -33.17
C PHE A 363 0.74 -1.35 -34.23
N SER A 364 -0.35 -1.99 -33.81
CA SER A 364 -1.58 -2.06 -34.61
C SER A 364 -2.52 -0.89 -34.29
N PRO A 365 -3.63 -0.73 -35.04
CA PRO A 365 -4.67 0.25 -34.74
C PRO A 365 -5.54 -0.07 -33.52
N ASP A 366 -5.23 -1.09 -32.72
CA ASP A 366 -5.96 -1.42 -31.49
C ASP A 366 -6.02 -0.18 -30.58
N LYS A 367 -7.24 0.34 -30.37
CA LYS A 367 -7.46 1.58 -29.60
C LYS A 367 -6.89 1.49 -28.19
N MET A 368 -7.03 0.34 -27.52
CA MET A 368 -6.47 0.13 -26.19
C MET A 368 -4.95 0.15 -26.22
N LEU A 369 -4.32 -0.52 -27.20
CA LEU A 369 -2.87 -0.47 -27.36
C LEU A 369 -2.37 0.96 -27.57
N GLN A 370 -3.04 1.73 -28.43
CA GLN A 370 -2.71 3.13 -28.71
C GLN A 370 -2.74 4.00 -27.45
N GLY A 371 -3.78 3.91 -26.63
CA GLY A 371 -3.85 4.65 -25.36
C GLY A 371 -2.73 4.28 -24.38
N ARG A 372 -2.32 3.00 -24.36
CA ARG A 372 -1.22 2.51 -23.52
C ARG A 372 0.17 3.01 -23.95
N LEU A 373 0.34 3.48 -25.19
CA LEU A 373 1.60 4.08 -25.64
C LEU A 373 1.90 5.39 -24.90
N PHE A 374 0.85 6.11 -24.49
CA PHE A 374 0.94 7.31 -23.68
C PHE A 374 1.02 6.99 -22.18
N SER A 375 0.03 6.27 -21.65
CA SER A 375 -0.24 6.20 -20.20
C SER A 375 0.93 5.63 -19.37
N TYR A 376 1.64 4.63 -19.91
CA TYR A 376 2.74 4.01 -19.16
C TYR A 376 3.92 4.95 -18.97
N THR A 377 4.32 5.69 -20.01
CA THR A 377 5.39 6.69 -19.88
C THR A 377 4.98 7.79 -18.89
N ASP A 378 3.73 8.25 -19.00
CA ASP A 378 3.20 9.31 -18.16
C ASP A 378 3.14 8.93 -16.67
N THR A 379 2.58 7.76 -16.33
CA THR A 379 2.56 7.28 -14.93
C THR A 379 3.96 7.00 -14.38
N HIS A 380 4.93 6.61 -15.22
CA HIS A 380 6.32 6.43 -14.78
C HIS A 380 7.00 7.76 -14.42
N PHE A 381 6.70 8.85 -15.15
CA PHE A 381 7.20 10.17 -14.80
C PHE A 381 6.71 10.63 -13.42
N HIS A 382 5.45 10.36 -13.10
CA HIS A 382 4.90 10.66 -11.78
C HIS A 382 5.51 9.78 -10.68
N ARG A 383 5.54 8.47 -10.90
CA ARG A 383 5.89 7.50 -9.87
C ARG A 383 7.37 7.46 -9.53
N LEU A 384 8.23 7.54 -10.55
CA LEU A 384 9.67 7.32 -10.44
C LEU A 384 10.50 8.56 -10.77
N GLY A 385 9.89 9.58 -11.36
CA GLY A 385 10.55 10.79 -11.82
C GLY A 385 10.88 10.77 -13.32
N PRO A 386 11.25 11.94 -13.88
CA PRO A 386 11.45 12.12 -15.32
C PRO A 386 12.58 11.25 -15.90
N ASN A 387 13.59 10.92 -15.09
CA ASN A 387 14.75 10.12 -15.48
C ASN A 387 14.64 8.62 -15.11
N TYR A 388 13.43 8.08 -14.93
CA TYR A 388 13.22 6.68 -14.51
C TYR A 388 13.93 5.65 -15.39
N ILE A 389 14.16 5.97 -16.67
CA ILE A 389 14.86 5.08 -17.63
C ILE A 389 16.34 4.91 -17.28
N GLN A 390 16.92 5.81 -16.49
CA GLN A 390 18.31 5.72 -16.04
C GLN A 390 18.48 4.79 -14.83
N LEU A 391 17.39 4.41 -14.15
CA LEU A 391 17.45 3.44 -13.06
C LEU A 391 18.00 2.11 -13.57
N PRO A 392 18.88 1.40 -12.83
CA PRO A 392 19.63 0.26 -13.35
C PRO A 392 18.77 -0.84 -13.99
N ILE A 393 17.60 -1.15 -13.42
CA ILE A 393 16.69 -2.15 -13.97
C ILE A 393 15.94 -1.69 -15.24
N ASN A 394 15.78 -0.38 -15.42
CA ASN A 394 15.06 0.18 -16.57
C ASN A 394 16.01 0.56 -17.71
N CYS A 395 17.28 0.80 -17.40
CA CYS A 395 18.31 1.16 -18.35
C CYS A 395 18.41 0.09 -19.45
N PRO A 396 18.40 0.48 -20.73
CA PRO A 396 18.60 -0.45 -21.83
C PRO A 396 20.07 -0.85 -21.94
N PHE A 397 20.63 -1.50 -20.93
CA PHE A 397 22.08 -1.68 -20.74
C PHE A 397 22.80 -2.47 -21.86
N ARG A 398 22.05 -3.23 -22.67
CA ARG A 398 22.56 -3.92 -23.88
C ARG A 398 22.69 -2.98 -25.08
N ALA A 399 22.00 -1.85 -25.04
CA ALA A 399 22.20 -0.71 -25.91
C ALA A 399 22.82 0.45 -25.11
N ARG A 400 23.06 1.59 -25.75
CA ARG A 400 23.35 2.85 -25.06
C ARG A 400 22.53 3.94 -25.71
N ALA A 401 21.72 4.64 -24.91
CA ALA A 401 20.96 5.79 -25.38
C ALA A 401 21.94 6.91 -25.78
N HIS A 402 21.77 7.45 -26.98
CA HIS A 402 22.56 8.56 -27.51
C HIS A 402 21.60 9.50 -28.26
N ASN A 403 21.14 10.56 -27.58
CA ASN A 403 20.07 11.45 -28.04
C ASN A 403 20.30 12.91 -27.57
N ALA A 404 19.35 13.80 -27.86
CA ALA A 404 19.41 15.22 -27.49
C ALA A 404 18.68 15.57 -26.17
N GLN A 405 18.18 14.59 -25.41
CA GLN A 405 17.53 14.83 -24.12
C GLN A 405 18.58 15.11 -23.04
N ARG A 406 18.30 16.08 -22.15
CA ARG A 406 19.20 16.51 -21.06
C ARG A 406 18.43 16.82 -19.78
N ASP A 407 19.17 16.84 -18.68
CA ASP A 407 18.78 17.33 -17.36
C ASP A 407 17.64 16.52 -16.72
N GLY A 408 16.74 17.18 -15.99
CA GLY A 408 15.67 16.55 -15.23
C GLY A 408 16.08 16.07 -13.84
N PHE A 409 15.09 15.92 -12.96
CA PHE A 409 15.31 15.47 -11.57
C PHE A 409 16.00 14.10 -11.53
N ALA A 410 16.99 13.96 -10.65
CA ALA A 410 17.79 12.74 -10.46
C ALA A 410 18.50 12.20 -11.72
N ALA A 411 19.04 13.08 -12.58
CA ALA A 411 19.89 12.66 -13.70
C ALA A 411 21.24 12.08 -13.21
N TYR A 412 21.54 10.84 -13.59
CA TYR A 412 22.83 10.17 -13.32
C TYR A 412 23.76 10.20 -14.55
N ASN A 413 23.17 10.10 -15.74
CA ASN A 413 23.85 10.24 -17.02
C ASN A 413 23.21 11.41 -17.79
N ASN A 414 24.01 12.44 -18.09
CA ASN A 414 23.59 13.61 -18.86
C ASN A 414 24.31 13.75 -20.21
N GLN A 415 24.89 12.66 -20.73
CA GLN A 415 25.57 12.61 -22.03
C GLN A 415 26.72 13.62 -22.19
N GLU A 416 27.41 13.91 -21.09
CA GLU A 416 28.62 14.73 -21.00
C GLU A 416 28.52 16.05 -21.80
N ASN A 417 29.45 16.28 -22.74
CA ASN A 417 29.55 17.49 -23.56
C ASN A 417 28.94 17.36 -24.96
N ALA A 418 28.15 16.30 -25.23
CA ALA A 418 27.55 16.09 -26.54
C ALA A 418 26.54 17.20 -26.89
N PRO A 419 26.44 17.65 -28.16
CA PRO A 419 25.44 18.64 -28.58
C PRO A 419 24.00 18.22 -28.20
N ASN A 420 23.24 19.15 -27.63
CA ASN A 420 21.87 18.93 -27.16
C ASN A 420 20.79 19.32 -28.19
N TYR A 421 21.14 19.39 -29.48
CA TYR A 421 20.23 19.74 -30.58
C TYR A 421 20.52 18.90 -31.84
N PHE A 422 19.50 18.77 -32.71
CA PHE A 422 19.58 18.03 -33.97
C PHE A 422 18.84 18.80 -35.10
N PRO A 423 19.40 18.88 -36.32
CA PRO A 423 20.73 18.38 -36.72
C PRO A 423 21.86 19.25 -36.15
N ASN A 424 23.09 18.75 -36.17
CA ASN A 424 24.29 19.48 -35.73
C ASN A 424 25.51 19.17 -36.61
N SER A 425 26.52 20.05 -36.59
CA SER A 425 27.76 19.93 -37.37
C SER A 425 28.96 19.46 -36.54
N PHE A 426 28.72 18.84 -35.38
CA PHE A 426 29.73 18.53 -34.36
C PHE A 426 29.82 17.03 -34.07
N ASN A 427 29.53 16.18 -35.06
CA ASN A 427 29.55 14.72 -34.95
C ASN A 427 28.65 14.16 -33.82
N GLY A 428 27.51 14.81 -33.55
CA GLY A 428 26.49 14.27 -32.66
C GLY A 428 25.71 13.09 -33.28
N GLY A 429 24.55 12.77 -32.69
CA GLY A 429 23.73 11.65 -33.14
C GLY A 429 23.27 11.76 -34.60
N VAL A 430 23.22 10.63 -35.30
CA VAL A 430 22.77 10.50 -36.70
C VAL A 430 21.53 9.63 -36.80
N GLU A 431 20.72 9.84 -37.85
CA GLU A 431 19.54 9.02 -38.12
C GLU A 431 19.91 7.61 -38.59
N CYS A 432 19.02 6.63 -38.34
CA CYS A 432 19.18 5.24 -38.77
C CYS A 432 18.05 4.83 -39.72
N PRO A 433 18.19 5.01 -41.06
CA PRO A 433 17.10 4.78 -42.00
C PRO A 433 16.50 3.35 -41.98
N LYS A 434 17.30 2.33 -41.61
CA LYS A 434 16.81 0.94 -41.48
C LYS A 434 15.80 0.75 -40.34
N ALA A 435 15.75 1.68 -39.38
CA ALA A 435 14.85 1.68 -38.23
C ALA A 435 13.51 2.39 -38.52
N LEU A 436 13.34 3.00 -39.71
CA LEU A 436 12.07 3.63 -40.10
C LEU A 436 10.90 2.64 -40.03
N GLU A 437 9.77 3.14 -39.56
CA GLU A 437 8.53 2.40 -39.41
C GLU A 437 7.90 2.06 -40.77
N SER A 438 7.18 0.94 -40.81
CA SER A 438 6.45 0.54 -42.01
C SER A 438 5.28 1.49 -42.32
N LYS A 439 5.22 1.94 -43.56
CA LYS A 439 4.11 2.76 -44.08
C LYS A 439 2.88 1.88 -44.33
N TRP A 440 1.72 2.38 -43.94
CA TRP A 440 0.42 1.77 -44.23
C TRP A 440 -0.61 2.88 -44.47
N LYS A 441 -1.62 2.59 -45.28
CA LYS A 441 -2.66 3.57 -45.62
C LYS A 441 -3.80 3.49 -44.60
N VAL A 442 -4.30 4.65 -44.20
CA VAL A 442 -5.51 4.80 -43.37
C VAL A 442 -6.46 5.73 -44.11
N THR A 443 -7.74 5.41 -44.11
CA THR A 443 -8.77 6.25 -44.74
C THR A 443 -10.06 6.12 -43.94
N GLY A 444 -10.72 7.23 -43.69
CA GLY A 444 -11.96 7.31 -42.93
C GLY A 444 -12.10 8.66 -42.26
N ASP A 445 -13.32 8.98 -41.85
CA ASP A 445 -13.59 10.24 -41.15
C ASP A 445 -12.91 10.24 -39.78
N VAL A 446 -12.37 11.40 -39.40
CA VAL A 446 -11.88 11.64 -38.06
C VAL A 446 -13.07 11.87 -37.13
N ALA A 447 -13.40 10.87 -36.32
CA ALA A 447 -14.53 10.93 -35.39
C ALA A 447 -14.33 10.01 -34.18
N ARG A 448 -15.20 10.14 -33.19
CA ARG A 448 -15.30 9.21 -32.07
C ARG A 448 -16.23 8.06 -32.48
N HIS A 449 -15.66 7.06 -33.12
CA HIS A 449 -16.42 5.94 -33.69
C HIS A 449 -16.87 4.97 -32.60
N GLU A 450 -18.18 4.81 -32.44
CA GLU A 450 -18.79 3.83 -31.55
C GLU A 450 -18.63 2.40 -32.08
N SER A 451 -18.40 1.45 -31.18
CA SER A 451 -18.25 0.02 -31.49
C SER A 451 -19.58 -0.76 -31.43
N ILE A 452 -20.71 -0.10 -31.74
CA ILE A 452 -22.07 -0.65 -31.55
C ILE A 452 -22.30 -1.98 -32.28
N ASP A 453 -21.66 -2.19 -33.44
CA ASP A 453 -21.84 -3.38 -34.26
C ASP A 453 -20.88 -4.54 -33.89
N ASP A 454 -20.02 -4.38 -32.88
CA ASP A 454 -19.08 -5.42 -32.49
C ASP A 454 -19.77 -6.50 -31.64
N ASN A 455 -19.86 -7.71 -32.19
CA ASN A 455 -20.46 -8.87 -31.53
C ASN A 455 -19.85 -9.14 -30.15
N ASN A 456 -20.64 -8.96 -29.09
CA ASN A 456 -20.19 -9.11 -27.70
C ASN A 456 -20.42 -10.51 -27.10
N PHE A 457 -21.15 -11.40 -27.79
CA PHE A 457 -21.67 -12.63 -27.17
C PHE A 457 -21.28 -13.92 -27.89
N GLU A 458 -20.83 -13.86 -29.14
CA GLU A 458 -20.45 -15.07 -29.90
C GLU A 458 -19.20 -15.76 -29.36
N GLN A 459 -18.08 -15.05 -29.18
CA GLN A 459 -16.88 -15.67 -28.59
C GLN A 459 -17.09 -16.10 -27.12
N PRO A 460 -17.80 -15.33 -26.26
CA PRO A 460 -18.26 -15.83 -24.97
C PRO A 460 -19.09 -17.10 -25.04
N ARG A 461 -19.96 -17.24 -26.06
CA ARG A 461 -20.75 -18.46 -26.27
C ARG A 461 -19.86 -19.63 -26.64
N VAL A 462 -18.87 -19.42 -27.51
CA VAL A 462 -17.85 -20.44 -27.81
C VAL A 462 -17.07 -20.82 -26.54
N PHE A 463 -16.71 -19.85 -25.70
CA PHE A 463 -16.04 -20.12 -24.42
C PHE A 463 -16.92 -21.01 -23.51
N TRP A 464 -18.20 -20.67 -23.36
CA TRP A 464 -19.16 -21.48 -22.62
C TRP A 464 -19.31 -22.89 -23.22
N GLU A 465 -19.62 -23.01 -24.51
CA GLU A 465 -20.03 -24.27 -25.15
C GLU A 465 -18.86 -25.21 -25.50
N LYS A 466 -17.69 -24.66 -25.83
CA LYS A 466 -16.58 -25.42 -26.43
C LYS A 466 -15.29 -25.42 -25.61
N VAL A 467 -15.10 -24.42 -24.74
CA VAL A 467 -13.86 -24.31 -23.94
C VAL A 467 -14.07 -24.88 -22.54
N LEU A 468 -15.18 -24.54 -21.89
CA LEU A 468 -15.50 -25.04 -20.55
C LEU A 468 -16.18 -26.41 -20.59
N ASN A 469 -15.78 -27.30 -19.68
CA ASN A 469 -16.53 -28.51 -19.38
C ASN A 469 -17.70 -28.23 -18.40
N ASN A 470 -18.53 -29.24 -18.12
CA ASN A 470 -19.72 -29.07 -17.28
C ASN A 470 -19.40 -28.63 -15.84
N GLU A 471 -18.35 -29.16 -15.22
CA GLU A 471 -17.98 -28.79 -13.84
C GLU A 471 -17.43 -27.35 -13.78
N GLU A 472 -16.64 -26.96 -14.78
CA GLU A 472 -16.12 -25.59 -14.91
C GLU A 472 -17.26 -24.57 -15.13
N ARG A 473 -18.32 -24.94 -15.86
CA ARG A 473 -19.52 -24.11 -16.03
C ARG A 473 -20.25 -23.90 -14.70
N GLU A 474 -20.40 -24.94 -13.88
CA GLU A 474 -21.02 -24.82 -12.57
C GLU A 474 -20.19 -23.93 -11.63
N ARG A 475 -18.86 -24.08 -11.63
CA ARG A 475 -17.96 -23.21 -10.85
C ARG A 475 -18.02 -21.75 -11.34
N LEU A 476 -18.08 -21.53 -12.66
CA LEU A 476 -18.26 -20.18 -13.23
C LEU A 476 -19.56 -19.53 -12.73
N VAL A 477 -20.67 -20.26 -12.78
CA VAL A 477 -21.97 -19.79 -12.26
C VAL A 477 -21.88 -19.47 -10.77
N GLU A 478 -21.25 -20.32 -9.96
CA GLU A 478 -21.08 -20.11 -8.52
C GLU A 478 -20.22 -18.88 -8.21
N ASN A 479 -19.10 -18.70 -8.93
CA ASN A 479 -18.21 -17.56 -8.74
C ASN A 479 -18.92 -16.23 -9.08
N ILE A 480 -19.66 -16.19 -10.19
CA ILE A 480 -20.44 -14.99 -10.59
C ILE A 480 -21.55 -14.71 -9.57
N PHE A 481 -22.30 -15.73 -9.17
CA PHE A 481 -23.33 -15.60 -8.14
C PHE A 481 -22.75 -15.03 -6.84
N SER A 482 -21.67 -15.64 -6.34
CA SER A 482 -21.02 -15.21 -5.09
C SER A 482 -20.54 -13.76 -5.13
N ALA A 483 -20.03 -13.30 -6.27
CA ALA A 483 -19.56 -11.92 -6.46
C ALA A 483 -20.69 -10.89 -6.66
N MET A 484 -21.89 -11.31 -7.10
CA MET A 484 -22.99 -10.41 -7.49
C MET A 484 -24.21 -10.46 -6.55
N LYS A 485 -24.31 -11.47 -5.67
CA LYS A 485 -25.51 -11.74 -4.84
C LYS A 485 -25.98 -10.57 -3.97
N ASP A 486 -25.07 -9.67 -3.59
CA ASP A 486 -25.38 -8.50 -2.74
C ASP A 486 -25.59 -7.19 -3.52
N CYS A 487 -25.45 -7.22 -4.86
CA CYS A 487 -25.77 -6.07 -5.72
C CYS A 487 -27.26 -5.70 -5.68
N LYS A 488 -27.60 -4.48 -6.12
CA LYS A 488 -29.02 -4.09 -6.29
C LYS A 488 -29.72 -4.95 -7.35
N PRO A 489 -31.03 -5.25 -7.19
CA PRO A 489 -31.76 -6.11 -8.12
C PRO A 489 -31.67 -5.68 -9.60
N PHE A 490 -31.75 -4.38 -9.90
CA PHE A 490 -31.66 -3.91 -11.29
C PHE A 490 -30.27 -4.11 -11.93
N ILE A 491 -29.22 -4.18 -11.11
CA ILE A 491 -27.85 -4.48 -11.56
C ILE A 491 -27.74 -5.99 -11.82
N GLN A 492 -28.22 -6.80 -10.87
CA GLN A 492 -28.30 -8.27 -11.02
C GLN A 492 -29.06 -8.66 -12.29
N ASP A 493 -30.23 -8.05 -12.51
CA ASP A 493 -31.07 -8.32 -13.68
C ASP A 493 -30.36 -8.01 -14.99
N ARG A 494 -29.68 -6.86 -15.07
CA ARG A 494 -28.94 -6.46 -16.27
C ARG A 494 -27.78 -7.42 -16.56
N ALA A 495 -27.01 -7.78 -15.54
CA ALA A 495 -25.90 -8.72 -15.68
C ALA A 495 -26.41 -10.11 -16.15
N ILE A 496 -27.47 -10.63 -15.52
CA ILE A 496 -28.11 -11.90 -15.93
C ILE A 496 -28.61 -11.84 -17.37
N GLN A 497 -29.19 -10.73 -17.81
CA GLN A 497 -29.62 -10.55 -19.21
C GLN A 497 -28.44 -10.61 -20.19
N ASN A 498 -27.29 -10.00 -19.86
CA ASN A 498 -26.09 -10.11 -20.69
C ASN A 498 -25.59 -11.56 -20.78
N PHE A 499 -25.55 -12.31 -19.67
CA PHE A 499 -25.17 -13.73 -19.68
C PHE A 499 -26.21 -14.62 -20.39
N GLY A 500 -27.50 -14.27 -20.35
CA GLY A 500 -28.55 -14.95 -21.13
C GLY A 500 -28.37 -14.79 -22.64
N LYS A 501 -27.80 -13.67 -23.11
CA LYS A 501 -27.42 -13.47 -24.53
C LYS A 501 -26.23 -14.33 -24.95
N VAL A 502 -25.37 -14.70 -24.00
CA VAL A 502 -24.31 -15.70 -24.23
C VAL A 502 -24.94 -17.08 -24.42
N HIS A 503 -25.73 -17.54 -23.45
CA HIS A 503 -26.45 -18.82 -23.53
C HIS A 503 -27.66 -18.85 -22.58
N PRO A 504 -28.86 -19.34 -23.00
CA PRO A 504 -30.05 -19.37 -22.14
C PRO A 504 -29.87 -20.16 -20.84
N ASP A 505 -29.25 -21.35 -20.89
CA ASP A 505 -28.94 -22.15 -19.68
C ASP A 505 -28.11 -21.35 -18.66
N PHE A 506 -27.14 -20.55 -19.14
CA PHE A 506 -26.26 -19.79 -18.28
C PHE A 506 -27.03 -18.69 -17.52
N GLY A 507 -27.85 -17.91 -18.24
CA GLY A 507 -28.73 -16.91 -17.63
C GLY A 507 -29.75 -17.53 -16.67
N ASN A 508 -30.34 -18.67 -17.02
CA ASN A 508 -31.33 -19.37 -16.18
C ASN A 508 -30.73 -19.90 -14.88
N LYS A 509 -29.52 -20.47 -14.92
CA LYS A 509 -28.81 -20.94 -13.72
C LYS A 509 -28.49 -19.80 -12.75
N LEU A 510 -28.01 -18.66 -13.27
CA LEU A 510 -27.75 -17.48 -12.45
C LEU A 510 -29.03 -16.90 -11.85
N ARG A 511 -30.09 -16.79 -12.66
CA ARG A 511 -31.43 -16.35 -12.19
C ARG A 511 -31.91 -17.21 -11.03
N LYS A 512 -31.88 -18.53 -11.19
CA LYS A 512 -32.29 -19.47 -10.15
C LYS A 512 -31.54 -19.25 -8.84
N LYS A 513 -30.20 -19.16 -8.87
CA LYS A 513 -29.39 -18.93 -7.65
C LYS A 513 -29.72 -17.60 -6.97
N ILE A 514 -29.91 -16.53 -7.74
CA ILE A 514 -30.27 -15.21 -7.19
C ILE A 514 -31.67 -15.23 -6.59
N ASP A 515 -32.64 -15.88 -7.24
CA ASP A 515 -34.00 -16.00 -6.73
C ASP A 515 -34.05 -16.85 -5.45
N ASP A 516 -33.32 -17.98 -5.40
CA ASP A 516 -33.18 -18.84 -4.22
C ASP A 516 -32.53 -18.08 -3.03
N TYR A 517 -31.48 -17.30 -3.30
CA TYR A 517 -30.82 -16.45 -2.31
C TYR A 517 -31.74 -15.37 -1.75
N ASN A 518 -32.45 -14.67 -2.64
CA ASN A 518 -33.39 -13.62 -2.27
C ASN A 518 -34.58 -14.19 -1.48
N ALA A 519 -35.10 -15.37 -1.85
CA ALA A 519 -36.15 -16.06 -1.10
C ALA A 519 -35.70 -16.47 0.31
N THR A 520 -34.45 -16.93 0.45
CA THR A 520 -33.86 -17.29 1.75
C THR A 520 -33.70 -16.06 2.65
N LYS A 521 -33.21 -14.93 2.10
CA LYS A 521 -33.14 -13.65 2.83
C LYS A 521 -34.51 -13.20 3.35
N VAL A 522 -35.57 -13.33 2.55
CA VAL A 522 -36.95 -12.97 2.97
C VAL A 522 -37.44 -13.87 4.10
N ARG A 523 -37.24 -15.19 4.03
CA ARG A 523 -37.66 -16.13 5.09
C ARG A 523 -36.95 -15.89 6.43
N ILE A 524 -35.65 -15.60 6.41
CA ILE A 524 -34.90 -15.24 7.64
C ILE A 524 -35.48 -13.95 8.25
N PHE A 525 -35.86 -13.00 7.40
CA PHE A 525 -36.43 -11.72 7.81
C PHE A 525 -37.85 -11.84 8.38
N GLU A 526 -38.67 -12.76 7.83
CA GLU A 526 -40.01 -13.08 8.34
C GLU A 526 -39.96 -13.85 9.68
N ILE A 527 -39.00 -14.76 9.87
CA ILE A 527 -38.77 -15.46 11.15
C ILE A 527 -38.19 -14.52 12.21
N GLY A 528 -37.35 -13.55 11.80
CA GLY A 528 -36.81 -12.50 12.67
C GLY A 528 -37.82 -11.42 13.07
N HIS A 529 -39.05 -11.42 12.53
CA HIS A 529 -40.05 -10.38 12.78
C HIS A 529 -40.66 -10.39 14.19
N LEU A 530 -40.19 -11.27 15.08
CA LEU A 530 -40.42 -11.16 16.53
C LEU A 530 -39.36 -10.32 17.25
N ILE A 531 -38.22 -9.95 16.61
CA ILE A 531 -37.16 -9.12 17.19
C ILE A 531 -36.50 -8.21 16.12
N SER A 532 -36.91 -6.93 16.10
CA SER A 532 -36.23 -5.74 15.53
C SER A 532 -36.19 -5.50 14.00
N LYS A 533 -36.42 -4.23 13.63
CA LYS A 533 -36.39 -3.65 12.27
C LYS A 533 -34.94 -3.48 11.75
N MET A 534 -34.24 -4.54 11.35
CA MET A 534 -32.95 -4.39 10.67
C MET A 534 -33.14 -4.06 9.17
N PRO A 535 -32.43 -3.09 8.56
CA PRO A 535 -32.55 -2.83 7.13
C PRO A 535 -31.98 -3.98 6.28
N LYS A 536 -32.47 -4.11 5.04
CA LYS A 536 -32.05 -5.14 4.05
C LYS A 536 -30.58 -5.03 3.61
N TYR A 537 -29.94 -3.87 3.82
CA TYR A 537 -28.57 -3.55 3.43
C TYR A 537 -27.88 -2.73 4.52
N ASP A 538 -26.55 -2.84 4.62
CA ASP A 538 -25.78 -1.96 5.49
C ASP A 538 -25.68 -0.54 4.91
N PRO A 539 -25.55 0.51 5.75
CA PRO A 539 -25.43 1.89 5.27
C PRO A 539 -24.32 2.10 4.24
N SER A 540 -23.17 1.44 4.40
CA SER A 540 -22.07 1.45 3.44
C SER A 540 -22.50 1.01 2.03
N ASP A 541 -23.40 0.04 1.95
CA ASP A 541 -23.89 -0.55 0.69
C ASP A 541 -25.01 0.31 0.06
N LEU A 542 -25.42 1.38 0.74
CA LEU A 542 -26.40 2.35 0.26
C LEU A 542 -25.75 3.62 -0.26
N GLN A 543 -24.42 3.75 -0.21
CA GLN A 543 -23.70 4.97 -0.55
C GLN A 543 -24.05 5.50 -1.95
N LEU A 544 -23.98 4.66 -2.99
CA LEU A 544 -24.33 5.06 -4.36
C LEU A 544 -25.82 5.39 -4.51
N GLN A 545 -26.70 4.67 -3.81
CA GLN A 545 -28.14 4.92 -3.83
C GLN A 545 -28.49 6.27 -3.17
N ASN A 546 -27.81 6.60 -2.08
CA ASN A 546 -27.93 7.87 -1.39
C ASN A 546 -27.41 9.01 -2.28
N TYR A 547 -26.26 8.82 -2.94
CA TYR A 547 -25.74 9.79 -3.91
C TYR A 547 -26.73 10.04 -5.06
N LYS A 548 -27.23 8.98 -5.69
CA LYS A 548 -28.23 9.07 -6.78
C LYS A 548 -29.49 9.81 -6.33
N SER A 549 -29.96 9.56 -5.11
CA SER A 549 -31.15 10.22 -4.54
C SER A 549 -30.90 11.71 -4.25
N GLY A 550 -29.67 12.06 -3.86
CA GLY A 550 -29.25 13.44 -3.61
C GLY A 550 -28.93 14.26 -4.87
N GLN A 551 -28.77 13.62 -6.03
CA GLN A 551 -28.45 14.26 -7.32
C GLN A 551 -29.54 13.96 -8.35
N PRO A 552 -30.70 14.64 -8.30
CA PRO A 552 -31.87 14.30 -9.12
C PRO A 552 -31.68 14.60 -10.62
N LYS A 553 -30.67 15.40 -10.99
CA LYS A 553 -30.36 15.71 -12.39
C LYS A 553 -28.85 15.57 -12.64
N PRO A 554 -28.43 14.78 -13.64
CA PRO A 554 -27.03 14.71 -14.02
C PRO A 554 -26.55 16.06 -14.57
N LYS A 555 -25.26 16.36 -14.36
CA LYS A 555 -24.59 17.54 -14.94
C LYS A 555 -23.81 17.14 -16.18
N VAL A 556 -23.58 18.11 -17.06
CA VAL A 556 -22.70 17.92 -18.23
C VAL A 556 -21.27 17.66 -17.74
N MET A 557 -20.65 16.60 -18.25
CA MET A 557 -19.24 16.30 -17.97
C MET A 557 -18.34 17.29 -18.70
N THR A 558 -17.25 17.70 -18.05
CA THR A 558 -16.25 18.61 -18.62
C THR A 558 -14.86 18.03 -18.49
N THR A 559 -13.92 18.51 -19.30
CA THR A 559 -12.48 18.40 -19.04
C THR A 559 -12.10 19.22 -17.80
N SER A 560 -10.86 19.06 -17.31
CA SER A 560 -10.33 19.76 -16.14
C SER A 560 -10.34 21.29 -16.26
N ASN A 561 -10.27 21.83 -17.48
CA ASN A 561 -10.39 23.26 -17.76
C ASN A 561 -11.84 23.76 -17.93
N GLY A 562 -12.84 22.90 -17.73
CA GLY A 562 -14.27 23.25 -17.77
C GLY A 562 -14.94 23.18 -19.15
N ALA A 563 -14.28 22.66 -20.19
CA ALA A 563 -14.91 22.51 -21.51
C ALA A 563 -15.84 21.29 -21.56
N PRO A 564 -17.06 21.40 -22.13
CA PRO A 564 -18.03 20.30 -22.17
C PRO A 564 -17.59 19.15 -23.08
N ILE A 565 -17.88 17.91 -22.67
CA ILE A 565 -17.53 16.69 -23.41
C ILE A 565 -18.78 16.13 -24.09
N ALA A 566 -18.73 16.01 -25.43
CA ALA A 566 -19.84 15.45 -26.22
C ALA A 566 -19.93 13.92 -26.17
N ASN A 567 -18.80 13.21 -26.19
CA ASN A 567 -18.73 11.76 -26.13
C ASN A 567 -17.54 11.34 -25.26
N LYS A 568 -17.83 10.54 -24.23
CA LYS A 568 -16.90 10.10 -23.19
C LYS A 568 -16.61 8.60 -23.22
N THR A 569 -17.12 7.89 -24.23
CA THR A 569 -17.05 6.43 -24.34
C THR A 569 -16.11 5.95 -25.43
N ASN A 570 -15.72 6.83 -26.37
CA ASN A 570 -14.84 6.48 -27.48
C ASN A 570 -13.75 7.54 -27.73
N VAL A 571 -12.53 7.08 -27.99
CA VAL A 571 -11.44 7.94 -28.48
C VAL A 571 -11.64 8.40 -29.92
N LEU A 572 -10.97 9.49 -30.29
CA LEU A 572 -10.95 10.04 -31.64
C LEU A 572 -10.00 9.21 -32.53
N THR A 573 -10.53 8.64 -33.62
CA THR A 573 -9.78 7.80 -34.57
C THR A 573 -10.05 8.18 -36.02
N VAL A 574 -9.18 7.74 -36.94
CA VAL A 574 -9.39 7.84 -38.40
C VAL A 574 -10.18 6.62 -38.89
N GLY A 575 -11.50 6.75 -38.98
CA GLY A 575 -12.39 5.61 -39.25
C GLY A 575 -12.55 4.65 -38.05
N PRO A 576 -13.47 3.67 -38.14
CA PRO A 576 -13.82 2.80 -37.00
C PRO A 576 -12.71 1.86 -36.53
N ARG A 577 -11.85 1.40 -37.46
CA ARG A 577 -10.74 0.46 -37.21
C ARG A 577 -9.36 1.13 -37.37
N GLY A 578 -9.31 2.45 -37.44
CA GLY A 578 -8.05 3.19 -37.58
C GLY A 578 -7.42 3.56 -36.23
N PRO A 579 -6.22 4.17 -36.27
CA PRO A 579 -5.46 4.48 -35.09
C PRO A 579 -6.04 5.72 -34.38
N MET A 580 -5.69 5.84 -33.10
CA MET A 580 -6.02 7.00 -32.27
C MET A 580 -5.21 8.24 -32.67
N LEU A 581 -5.78 9.43 -32.45
CA LEU A 581 -5.13 10.71 -32.74
C LEU A 581 -4.59 11.40 -31.49
N MET A 582 -3.41 12.03 -31.62
CA MET A 582 -2.81 12.89 -30.59
C MET A 582 -3.68 14.11 -30.22
N GLN A 583 -4.56 14.56 -31.12
CA GLN A 583 -5.46 15.68 -30.87
C GLN A 583 -6.67 15.33 -29.99
N ASP A 584 -6.78 14.09 -29.49
CA ASP A 584 -7.81 13.71 -28.51
C ASP A 584 -7.46 14.22 -27.10
N VAL A 585 -7.64 15.52 -26.89
CA VAL A 585 -7.34 16.18 -25.61
C VAL A 585 -8.22 15.72 -24.45
N VAL A 586 -9.41 15.14 -24.73
CA VAL A 586 -10.29 14.60 -23.69
C VAL A 586 -9.68 13.35 -23.07
N PHE A 587 -9.14 12.46 -23.91
CA PHE A 587 -8.41 11.29 -23.43
C PHE A 587 -7.15 11.69 -22.65
N MET A 588 -6.35 12.62 -23.21
CA MET A 588 -5.08 13.01 -22.59
C MET A 588 -5.29 13.63 -21.21
N ASP A 589 -6.31 14.50 -21.06
CA ASP A 589 -6.67 15.14 -19.79
C ASP A 589 -7.06 14.12 -18.70
N GLU A 590 -7.98 13.20 -19.02
CA GLU A 590 -8.44 12.22 -18.04
C GLU A 590 -7.36 11.17 -17.71
N MET A 591 -6.68 10.64 -18.72
CA MET A 591 -5.67 9.61 -18.52
C MET A 591 -4.49 10.14 -17.70
N ALA A 592 -4.01 11.36 -17.99
CA ALA A 592 -2.93 11.98 -17.24
C ALA A 592 -3.28 12.24 -15.76
N HIS A 593 -4.55 12.56 -15.48
CA HIS A 593 -5.01 12.68 -14.09
C HIS A 593 -5.09 11.32 -13.40
N PHE A 594 -5.66 10.31 -14.07
CA PHE A 594 -5.73 8.94 -13.56
C PHE A 594 -4.34 8.39 -13.21
N ASP A 595 -3.36 8.58 -14.10
CA ASP A 595 -1.97 8.13 -13.95
C ASP A 595 -1.26 8.75 -12.73
N ARG A 596 -1.82 9.82 -12.14
CA ARG A 596 -1.29 10.60 -11.01
C ARG A 596 -2.11 10.50 -9.71
N GLU A 597 -3.14 9.66 -9.67
CA GLU A 597 -4.01 9.56 -8.49
C GLU A 597 -3.32 9.06 -7.22
N ARG A 598 -2.25 8.27 -7.34
CA ARG A 598 -1.54 7.73 -6.18
C ARG A 598 -0.53 8.75 -5.68
N ILE A 599 -0.59 9.06 -4.40
CA ILE A 599 0.49 9.70 -3.64
C ILE A 599 1.24 8.61 -2.86
N PRO A 600 2.45 8.86 -2.32
CA PRO A 600 3.05 7.94 -1.38
C PRO A 600 2.07 7.65 -0.23
N GLU A 601 1.94 6.39 0.18
CA GLU A 601 1.22 6.09 1.42
C GLU A 601 2.05 6.56 2.63
N ARG A 602 1.45 6.57 3.83
CA ARG A 602 2.23 6.82 5.05
C ARG A 602 3.25 5.69 5.24
N VAL A 603 4.50 6.02 5.56
CA VAL A 603 5.57 5.02 5.80
C VAL A 603 5.20 4.02 6.89
N VAL A 604 4.41 4.46 7.88
CA VAL A 604 3.75 3.66 8.92
C VAL A 604 2.29 4.06 9.01
N HIS A 605 1.44 3.18 9.52
CA HIS A 605 0.01 3.48 9.70
C HIS A 605 -0.74 3.76 8.37
N ALA A 606 -0.36 3.08 7.29
CA ALA A 606 -0.94 3.27 5.96
C ALA A 606 -2.42 2.91 5.91
N LYS A 607 -2.81 1.71 6.33
CA LYS A 607 -4.21 1.26 6.35
C LYS A 607 -4.99 1.85 7.52
N GLY A 608 -6.09 2.57 7.25
CA GLY A 608 -6.89 3.18 8.32
C GLY A 608 -8.25 3.73 7.89
N GLY A 609 -9.04 4.16 8.87
CA GLY A 609 -10.33 4.82 8.70
C GLY A 609 -10.37 6.11 9.53
N GLY A 610 -11.28 7.04 9.21
CA GLY A 610 -11.39 8.30 9.95
C GLY A 610 -12.81 8.81 10.02
N ALA A 611 -13.07 9.66 11.01
CA ALA A 611 -14.37 10.27 11.23
C ALA A 611 -14.24 11.63 11.93
N HIS A 612 -15.22 12.49 11.68
CA HIS A 612 -15.35 13.78 12.34
C HIS A 612 -16.22 13.67 13.58
N GLY A 613 -16.03 14.62 14.50
CA GLY A 613 -16.73 14.65 15.76
C GLY A 613 -16.64 15.99 16.48
N MET A 614 -17.09 15.95 17.73
CA MET A 614 -16.99 17.06 18.67
C MET A 614 -16.36 16.57 19.98
N PHE A 615 -15.45 17.36 20.53
CA PHE A 615 -14.95 17.21 21.88
C PHE A 615 -15.61 18.23 22.80
N GLU A 616 -16.18 17.77 23.90
CA GLU A 616 -16.82 18.60 24.91
C GLU A 616 -16.08 18.50 26.24
N VAL A 617 -15.71 19.63 26.82
CA VAL A 617 -15.13 19.69 28.17
C VAL A 617 -16.21 19.39 29.20
N THR A 618 -15.99 18.42 30.08
CA THR A 618 -16.95 18.04 31.13
C THR A 618 -16.47 18.36 32.54
N HIS A 619 -15.16 18.59 32.70
CA HIS A 619 -14.52 18.86 33.99
C HIS A 619 -13.49 19.98 33.85
N ASP A 620 -13.37 20.79 34.90
CA ASP A 620 -12.42 21.89 34.95
C ASP A 620 -11.00 21.37 35.28
N ILE A 621 -10.08 21.59 34.35
CA ILE A 621 -8.64 21.32 34.53
C ILE A 621 -7.77 22.57 34.37
N THR A 622 -8.36 23.77 34.41
CA THR A 622 -7.66 25.05 34.20
C THR A 622 -6.56 25.32 35.22
N LYS A 623 -6.66 24.70 36.41
CA LYS A 623 -5.58 24.69 37.41
C LYS A 623 -4.26 24.08 36.90
N TYR A 624 -4.31 23.23 35.86
CA TYR A 624 -3.15 22.59 35.25
C TYR A 624 -2.80 23.16 33.88
N CYS A 625 -3.79 23.62 33.10
CA CYS A 625 -3.60 23.97 31.69
C CYS A 625 -4.38 25.24 31.31
N LYS A 626 -3.71 26.19 30.64
CA LYS A 626 -4.30 27.43 30.12
C LYS A 626 -4.87 27.31 28.70
N ALA A 627 -4.75 26.14 28.06
CA ALA A 627 -5.17 25.96 26.67
C ALA A 627 -6.66 26.26 26.51
N ASP A 628 -7.01 27.08 25.53
CA ASP A 628 -8.38 27.58 25.39
C ASP A 628 -9.39 26.44 25.13
N ILE A 629 -8.97 25.30 24.56
CA ILE A 629 -9.83 24.12 24.44
C ILE A 629 -10.41 23.64 25.79
N PHE A 630 -9.74 23.92 26.91
CA PHE A 630 -10.16 23.53 28.26
C PHE A 630 -10.69 24.70 29.11
N SER A 631 -10.94 25.87 28.50
CA SER A 631 -11.21 27.11 29.25
C SER A 631 -12.51 27.13 30.05
N LYS A 632 -13.50 26.30 29.68
CA LYS A 632 -14.76 26.15 30.44
C LYS A 632 -15.42 24.80 30.19
N ILE A 633 -16.12 24.31 31.21
CA ILE A 633 -17.04 23.16 31.08
C ILE A 633 -18.14 23.50 30.06
N GLY A 634 -18.49 22.52 29.23
CA GLY A 634 -19.43 22.65 28.11
C GLY A 634 -18.82 23.28 26.85
N LYS A 635 -17.54 23.68 26.85
CA LYS A 635 -16.89 24.14 25.61
C LYS A 635 -16.81 22.97 24.63
N GLN A 636 -17.28 23.21 23.41
CA GLN A 636 -17.26 22.25 22.33
C GLN A 636 -16.24 22.65 21.26
N THR A 637 -15.41 21.70 20.86
CA THR A 637 -14.34 21.88 19.88
C THR A 637 -14.48 20.83 18.78
N PRO A 638 -14.58 21.22 17.50
CA PRO A 638 -14.57 20.26 16.40
C PRO A 638 -13.31 19.41 16.42
N CYS A 639 -13.44 18.13 16.11
CA CYS A 639 -12.31 17.23 16.01
C CYS A 639 -12.43 16.27 14.83
N PHE A 640 -11.27 15.77 14.38
CA PHE A 640 -11.17 14.69 13.42
C PHE A 640 -10.25 13.60 13.98
N ALA A 641 -10.71 12.35 13.93
CA ALA A 641 -9.95 11.19 14.39
C ALA A 641 -9.62 10.27 13.22
N ARG A 642 -8.38 9.76 13.19
CA ARG A 642 -7.95 8.69 12.28
C ARG A 642 -7.43 7.50 13.08
N PHE A 643 -7.94 6.33 12.73
CA PHE A 643 -7.53 5.03 13.25
C PHE A 643 -6.80 4.23 12.19
N SER A 644 -5.89 3.35 12.58
CA SER A 644 -5.10 2.58 11.62
C SER A 644 -4.45 1.35 12.25
N THR A 645 -3.98 0.41 11.43
CA THR A 645 -2.89 -0.52 11.79
C THR A 645 -1.55 0.22 11.70
N VAL A 646 -0.39 -0.48 11.74
CA VAL A 646 0.97 0.10 11.71
C VAL A 646 1.83 -0.48 10.61
N GLY A 647 2.04 -1.80 10.62
CA GLY A 647 3.04 -2.49 9.79
C GLY A 647 2.61 -2.69 8.34
N GLY A 648 1.31 -2.92 8.11
CA GLY A 648 0.74 -3.18 6.79
C GLY A 648 0.63 -1.94 5.88
N GLU A 649 0.71 -2.18 4.57
CA GLU A 649 0.49 -1.19 3.51
C GLU A 649 -1.02 -0.96 3.26
N SER A 650 -1.40 -0.02 2.39
CA SER A 650 -2.80 0.43 2.19
C SER A 650 -3.79 -0.68 1.79
N GLY A 651 -3.32 -1.79 1.23
CA GLY A 651 -4.14 -2.95 0.84
C GLY A 651 -4.26 -4.05 1.90
N SER A 652 -3.60 -3.89 3.05
CA SER A 652 -3.56 -4.91 4.11
C SER A 652 -4.87 -4.99 4.90
N ALA A 653 -5.03 -6.06 5.69
CA ALA A 653 -6.24 -6.30 6.48
C ALA A 653 -6.26 -5.51 7.80
N ASP A 654 -7.44 -5.00 8.17
CA ASP A 654 -7.67 -4.23 9.40
C ASP A 654 -7.54 -5.07 10.67
N THR A 655 -7.79 -6.38 10.59
CA THR A 655 -7.88 -7.30 11.74
C THR A 655 -6.54 -7.94 12.12
N ALA A 656 -5.45 -7.61 11.43
CA ALA A 656 -4.11 -8.12 11.74
C ALA A 656 -3.68 -7.75 13.18
N ARG A 657 -2.93 -8.65 13.84
CA ARG A 657 -2.33 -8.36 15.14
C ARG A 657 -1.30 -7.24 14.99
N ASP A 658 -1.59 -6.09 15.56
CA ASP A 658 -0.79 -4.86 15.42
C ASP A 658 -1.21 -3.86 16.51
N PRO A 659 -0.39 -2.87 16.92
CA PRO A 659 -0.95 -1.71 17.59
C PRO A 659 -1.98 -1.02 16.69
N ARG A 660 -2.82 -0.17 17.28
CA ARG A 660 -3.70 0.70 16.50
C ARG A 660 -3.33 2.16 16.71
N GLY A 661 -3.20 2.89 15.60
CA GLY A 661 -3.14 4.33 15.61
C GLY A 661 -4.45 4.92 16.13
N PHE A 662 -4.37 5.94 16.97
CA PHE A 662 -5.52 6.71 17.45
C PHE A 662 -5.11 8.18 17.48
N ALA A 663 -5.06 8.80 16.29
CA ALA A 663 -4.70 10.20 16.15
C ALA A 663 -5.95 11.08 16.18
N VAL A 664 -5.93 12.15 16.98
CA VAL A 664 -7.02 13.12 17.07
C VAL A 664 -6.49 14.52 16.82
N LYS A 665 -7.12 15.24 15.90
CA LYS A 665 -6.90 16.66 15.61
C LYS A 665 -8.06 17.46 16.20
N PHE A 666 -7.75 18.43 17.05
CA PHE A 666 -8.71 19.39 17.60
C PHE A 666 -8.53 20.72 16.87
N TYR A 667 -9.61 21.22 16.27
CA TYR A 667 -9.61 22.52 15.60
C TYR A 667 -9.95 23.60 16.62
N THR A 668 -8.93 24.14 17.30
CA THR A 668 -9.10 25.13 18.36
C THR A 668 -9.01 26.56 17.81
N GLU A 669 -9.46 27.53 18.60
CA GLU A 669 -9.32 28.96 18.30
C GLU A 669 -7.85 29.45 18.35
N GLU A 670 -6.94 28.64 18.91
CA GLU A 670 -5.51 28.95 19.04
C GLU A 670 -4.65 28.16 18.04
N GLY A 671 -5.28 27.54 17.03
CA GLY A 671 -4.65 26.66 16.05
C GLY A 671 -5.07 25.20 16.25
N ASN A 672 -4.51 24.31 15.43
CA ASN A 672 -4.77 22.88 15.59
C ASN A 672 -3.94 22.33 16.75
N TRP A 673 -4.57 21.50 17.59
CA TRP A 673 -3.85 20.63 18.52
C TRP A 673 -3.99 19.18 18.05
N ASP A 674 -2.87 18.50 17.80
CA ASP A 674 -2.86 17.11 17.36
C ASP A 674 -2.34 16.20 18.49
N LEU A 675 -3.24 15.41 19.06
CA LEU A 675 -2.89 14.33 19.99
C LEU A 675 -2.75 13.02 19.22
N VAL A 676 -1.53 12.74 18.76
CA VAL A 676 -1.22 11.61 17.87
C VAL A 676 -0.90 10.35 18.69
N GLY A 677 -1.97 9.72 19.18
CA GLY A 677 -1.91 8.58 20.10
C GLY A 677 -1.94 7.21 19.45
N ASN A 678 -1.94 6.19 20.30
CA ASN A 678 -2.13 4.78 19.98
C ASN A 678 -3.17 4.14 20.91
N ASN A 679 -3.60 2.92 20.62
CA ASN A 679 -4.43 2.11 21.51
C ASN A 679 -3.68 1.47 22.71
N THR A 680 -2.40 1.83 22.87
CA THR A 680 -1.53 1.38 23.96
C THR A 680 -0.92 2.58 24.70
N PRO A 681 -0.80 2.53 26.04
CA PRO A 681 -0.18 3.60 26.83
C PRO A 681 1.35 3.64 26.72
N ILE A 682 1.97 2.66 26.07
CA ILE A 682 3.42 2.48 25.97
C ILE A 682 3.86 2.19 24.53
N PHE A 683 5.17 2.15 24.30
CA PHE A 683 5.74 1.79 22.99
C PHE A 683 6.88 0.78 23.13
N PHE A 684 7.33 0.22 22.00
CA PHE A 684 8.34 -0.84 21.94
C PHE A 684 9.76 -0.36 22.27
N ILE A 685 10.05 0.91 22.03
CA ILE A 685 11.38 1.50 22.16
C ILE A 685 11.27 2.85 22.84
N ARG A 686 12.37 3.27 23.46
CA ARG A 686 12.48 4.52 24.23
C ARG A 686 13.43 5.57 23.63
N ASP A 687 14.04 5.26 22.49
CA ASP A 687 14.96 6.16 21.80
C ASP A 687 14.65 6.18 20.29
N PRO A 688 14.40 7.35 19.69
CA PRO A 688 13.91 7.45 18.32
C PRO A 688 14.97 7.08 17.28
N MET A 689 16.26 7.01 17.65
CA MET A 689 17.33 6.50 16.78
C MET A 689 17.08 5.05 16.34
N GLN A 690 16.27 4.30 17.10
CA GLN A 690 15.94 2.91 16.80
C GLN A 690 14.64 2.77 15.99
N PHE A 691 13.87 3.85 15.82
CA PHE A 691 12.54 3.77 15.21
C PHE A 691 12.57 3.30 13.74
N PRO A 692 13.45 3.79 12.85
CA PRO A 692 13.54 3.27 11.49
C PRO A 692 13.81 1.76 11.46
N ASN A 693 14.79 1.31 12.25
CA ASN A 693 15.16 -0.10 12.37
C ASN A 693 14.02 -0.98 12.91
N PHE A 694 13.32 -0.51 13.95
CA PHE A 694 12.14 -1.19 14.48
C PHE A 694 11.07 -1.33 13.37
N ILE A 695 10.75 -0.27 12.65
CA ILE A 695 9.72 -0.33 11.60
C ILE A 695 10.14 -1.24 10.45
N HIS A 696 11.41 -1.22 10.04
CA HIS A 696 11.91 -2.14 9.00
C HIS A 696 11.70 -3.60 9.39
N THR A 697 11.91 -3.95 10.67
CA THR A 697 11.73 -5.33 11.15
C THR A 697 10.27 -5.77 11.23
N GLN A 698 9.33 -4.82 11.33
CA GLN A 698 7.88 -5.10 11.28
C GLN A 698 7.33 -5.14 9.84
N LYS A 699 8.16 -4.86 8.84
CA LYS A 699 7.77 -4.78 7.43
C LYS A 699 8.40 -5.92 6.63
N ARG A 700 8.73 -5.64 5.38
CA ARG A 700 9.07 -6.66 4.39
C ARG A 700 10.58 -6.82 4.30
N ASN A 701 11.03 -8.07 4.18
CA ASN A 701 12.42 -8.38 3.89
C ASN A 701 12.83 -7.70 2.56
N PRO A 702 14.00 -7.03 2.50
CA PRO A 702 14.38 -6.21 1.35
C PRO A 702 14.64 -7.00 0.06
N GLN A 703 14.88 -8.32 0.15
CA GLN A 703 15.08 -9.18 -1.01
C GLN A 703 13.80 -9.92 -1.41
N THR A 704 13.16 -10.61 -0.47
CA THR A 704 12.00 -11.48 -0.76
C THR A 704 10.69 -10.69 -0.82
N HIS A 705 10.64 -9.51 -0.19
CA HIS A 705 9.44 -8.68 -0.01
C HIS A 705 8.32 -9.33 0.82
N LEU A 706 8.64 -10.40 1.54
CA LEU A 706 7.73 -11.10 2.46
C LEU A 706 7.88 -10.53 3.88
N LYS A 707 6.86 -10.73 4.71
CA LYS A 707 7.02 -10.59 6.17
C LYS A 707 8.01 -11.64 6.69
N ASP A 708 8.85 -11.24 7.64
CA ASP A 708 9.99 -12.03 8.09
C ASP A 708 9.99 -12.12 9.63
N PRO A 709 9.59 -13.26 10.22
CA PRO A 709 9.51 -13.41 11.67
C PRO A 709 10.90 -13.39 12.33
N ASP A 710 11.97 -13.80 11.63
CA ASP A 710 13.34 -13.70 12.15
C ASP A 710 13.73 -12.23 12.33
N MET A 711 13.44 -11.35 11.37
CA MET A 711 13.71 -9.90 11.50
C MET A 711 13.01 -9.30 12.74
N MET A 712 11.71 -9.60 12.88
CA MET A 712 10.87 -9.09 13.95
C MET A 712 11.37 -9.53 15.34
N TRP A 713 11.56 -10.85 15.53
CA TRP A 713 11.97 -11.42 16.81
C TRP A 713 13.47 -11.24 17.11
N ASP A 714 14.32 -11.09 16.10
CA ASP A 714 15.73 -10.73 16.31
C ASP A 714 15.83 -9.36 16.95
N PHE A 715 15.11 -8.37 16.41
CA PHE A 715 15.07 -7.03 16.98
C PHE A 715 14.48 -7.01 18.40
N TRP A 716 13.31 -7.61 18.62
CA TRP A 716 12.70 -7.65 19.96
C TRP A 716 13.57 -8.42 20.98
N GLY A 717 14.21 -9.51 20.56
CA GLY A 717 15.12 -10.27 21.41
C GLY A 717 16.39 -9.50 21.79
N LEU A 718 16.92 -8.68 20.88
CA LEU A 718 18.08 -7.81 21.12
C LEU A 718 17.73 -6.54 21.90
N ARG A 719 16.48 -6.09 21.86
CA ARG A 719 15.97 -4.86 22.49
C ARG A 719 14.97 -5.19 23.60
N PRO A 720 15.44 -5.60 24.80
CA PRO A 720 14.57 -6.03 25.89
C PRO A 720 13.63 -4.94 26.42
N GLU A 721 13.88 -3.66 26.12
CA GLU A 721 12.93 -2.57 26.40
C GLU A 721 11.56 -2.76 25.72
N SER A 722 11.49 -3.56 24.66
CA SER A 722 10.26 -3.89 23.93
C SER A 722 9.33 -4.83 24.68
N THR A 723 9.84 -5.58 25.67
CA THR A 723 9.13 -6.66 26.36
C THR A 723 7.72 -6.26 26.82
N HIS A 724 7.57 -5.05 27.38
CA HIS A 724 6.27 -4.58 27.89
C HIS A 724 5.22 -4.43 26.78
N GLN A 725 5.60 -3.77 25.69
CA GLN A 725 4.69 -3.54 24.57
C GLN A 725 4.50 -4.80 23.73
N VAL A 726 5.49 -5.68 23.61
CA VAL A 726 5.33 -7.00 22.97
C VAL A 726 4.29 -7.84 23.73
N MET A 727 4.34 -7.87 25.07
CA MET A 727 3.32 -8.56 25.86
C MET A 727 1.93 -7.94 25.69
N PHE A 728 1.83 -6.60 25.60
CA PHE A 728 0.55 -5.95 25.32
C PHE A 728 0.02 -6.31 23.92
N LEU A 729 0.88 -6.29 22.90
CA LEU A 729 0.56 -6.65 21.51
C LEU A 729 0.12 -8.12 21.39
N MET A 730 0.78 -9.03 22.11
CA MET A 730 0.48 -10.46 22.05
C MET A 730 -0.67 -10.87 22.98
N SER A 731 -1.19 -9.96 23.80
CA SER A 731 -2.44 -10.17 24.55
C SER A 731 -3.66 -10.08 23.63
N ASP A 732 -4.86 -10.32 24.17
CA ASP A 732 -6.12 -10.15 23.44
C ASP A 732 -6.27 -8.75 22.81
N ARG A 733 -5.63 -7.72 23.40
CA ARG A 733 -5.72 -6.33 22.91
C ARG A 733 -4.96 -6.07 21.60
N GLY A 734 -4.22 -7.05 21.08
CA GLY A 734 -3.54 -6.95 19.78
C GLY A 734 -4.47 -7.03 18.57
N THR A 735 -5.68 -7.56 18.76
CA THR A 735 -6.70 -7.77 17.72
C THR A 735 -8.04 -7.17 18.16
N PRO A 736 -8.13 -5.83 18.35
CA PRO A 736 -9.39 -5.20 18.75
C PRO A 736 -10.49 -5.48 17.70
N ASP A 737 -11.72 -5.69 18.17
CA ASP A 737 -12.89 -5.84 17.30
C ASP A 737 -13.30 -4.46 16.79
N GLY A 738 -12.80 -4.04 15.63
CA GLY A 738 -13.08 -2.71 15.08
C GLY A 738 -12.37 -1.56 15.83
N PHE A 739 -12.51 -0.33 15.31
CA PHE A 739 -11.87 0.85 15.91
C PHE A 739 -12.61 1.37 17.15
N ARG A 740 -13.90 1.03 17.31
CA ARG A 740 -14.76 1.60 18.35
C ARG A 740 -14.59 0.95 19.72
N PHE A 741 -14.03 -0.26 19.77
CA PHE A 741 -13.95 -1.08 20.98
C PHE A 741 -12.54 -1.15 21.59
N MET A 742 -11.76 -0.09 21.41
CA MET A 742 -10.43 0.10 22.00
C MET A 742 -10.31 1.45 22.73
N ASN A 743 -9.38 1.54 23.69
CA ASN A 743 -9.00 2.83 24.27
C ASN A 743 -8.00 3.55 23.36
N GLY A 744 -7.81 4.85 23.60
CA GLY A 744 -6.71 5.64 23.04
C GLY A 744 -5.82 6.22 24.14
N TYR A 745 -4.56 6.49 23.83
CA TYR A 745 -3.60 7.07 24.76
C TYR A 745 -2.66 8.00 24.01
N GLY A 746 -2.26 9.10 24.66
CA GLY A 746 -1.15 9.92 24.15
C GLY A 746 0.20 9.20 24.22
N SER A 747 0.28 8.15 25.05
CA SER A 747 1.44 7.31 25.39
C SER A 747 2.58 8.08 26.07
N HIS A 748 3.08 9.15 25.43
CA HIS A 748 4.13 10.01 25.94
C HIS A 748 3.70 10.81 27.16
N THR A 749 4.69 11.18 27.96
CA THR A 749 4.54 12.26 28.93
C THR A 749 4.53 13.58 28.18
N PHE A 750 3.59 14.46 28.50
CA PHE A 750 3.51 15.85 28.03
C PHE A 750 3.63 16.79 29.22
N LYS A 751 3.67 18.09 28.96
CA LYS A 751 3.67 19.14 29.99
C LYS A 751 2.44 20.02 29.81
N LEU A 752 1.73 20.31 30.89
CA LEU A 752 0.63 21.27 30.94
C LEU A 752 1.10 22.48 31.73
N VAL A 753 0.70 23.67 31.28
CA VAL A 753 1.07 24.94 31.91
C VAL A 753 -0.19 25.75 32.16
N ASN A 754 -0.42 26.18 33.40
CA ASN A 754 -1.60 26.96 33.76
C ASN A 754 -1.42 28.46 33.47
N ALA A 755 -2.44 29.26 33.77
CA ALA A 755 -2.44 30.70 33.50
C ALA A 755 -1.37 31.49 34.31
N LYS A 756 -0.85 30.91 35.39
CA LYS A 756 0.24 31.49 36.21
C LYS A 756 1.62 31.12 35.68
N GLY A 757 1.71 30.30 34.63
CA GLY A 757 2.98 29.78 34.11
C GLY A 757 3.54 28.60 34.91
N GLU A 758 2.73 27.97 35.78
CA GLU A 758 3.16 26.84 36.59
C GLU A 758 3.02 25.53 35.78
N PRO A 759 4.10 24.76 35.57
CA PRO A 759 4.05 23.54 34.78
C PRO A 759 3.80 22.28 35.63
N VAL A 760 3.09 21.31 35.05
CA VAL A 760 3.01 19.91 35.53
C VAL A 760 3.21 18.95 34.37
N TYR A 761 3.67 17.73 34.62
CA TYR A 761 3.68 16.67 33.61
C TYR A 761 2.32 15.96 33.57
N CYS A 762 1.95 15.45 32.40
CA CYS A 762 0.71 14.68 32.23
C CYS A 762 0.83 13.50 31.26
N LYS A 763 -0.11 12.55 31.38
CA LYS A 763 -0.40 11.50 30.39
C LYS A 763 -1.85 11.62 29.96
N PHE A 764 -2.15 11.53 28.67
CA PHE A 764 -3.53 11.56 28.14
C PHE A 764 -4.11 10.17 27.93
N HIS A 765 -5.37 9.97 28.32
CA HIS A 765 -6.10 8.70 28.23
C HIS A 765 -7.51 8.90 27.66
N PHE A 766 -7.81 8.34 26.50
CA PHE A 766 -9.17 8.21 25.97
C PHE A 766 -9.75 6.87 26.39
N LYS A 767 -10.60 6.88 27.42
CA LYS A 767 -11.29 5.69 27.92
C LYS A 767 -12.67 5.62 27.27
N MET A 768 -13.07 4.45 26.80
CA MET A 768 -14.41 4.29 26.23
C MET A 768 -15.51 4.68 27.24
N ALA A 769 -16.58 5.33 26.77
CA ALA A 769 -17.69 5.73 27.62
C ALA A 769 -18.53 4.50 28.04
N ARG A 770 -18.70 4.27 29.35
CA ARG A 770 -19.44 3.12 29.92
C ARG A 770 -20.96 3.30 29.98
N GLU A 771 -21.48 4.49 29.71
CA GLU A 771 -22.92 4.80 29.71
C GLU A 771 -23.30 5.29 28.30
N TYR A 772 -24.27 4.64 27.66
CA TYR A 772 -24.63 4.81 26.26
C TYR A 772 -26.15 4.99 26.10
N GLY A 773 -26.54 5.93 25.22
CA GLY A 773 -27.90 6.03 24.64
C GLY A 773 -28.82 7.11 25.25
N MET A 774 -29.34 8.01 24.40
CA MET A 774 -30.58 8.77 24.65
C MET A 774 -31.84 8.03 24.16
N ASN A 775 -31.70 6.82 23.60
CA ASN A 775 -32.79 5.99 23.13
C ASN A 775 -32.97 4.77 24.03
N LEU A 776 -34.18 4.60 24.58
CA LEU A 776 -34.62 3.50 25.46
C LEU A 776 -34.40 2.07 24.94
N ILE A 777 -33.87 1.88 23.73
CA ILE A 777 -33.74 0.57 23.06
C ILE A 777 -32.28 0.11 22.91
N ALA A 778 -31.28 0.97 23.12
CA ALA A 778 -29.87 0.59 23.01
C ALA A 778 -29.09 0.97 24.28
N LEU A 779 -29.27 0.20 25.34
CA LEU A 779 -28.41 0.22 26.54
C LEU A 779 -27.39 -0.92 26.44
N GLN A 780 -26.44 -0.84 25.51
CA GLN A 780 -25.22 -1.63 25.59
C GLN A 780 -24.05 -0.68 25.83
N ALA A 781 -23.44 -0.79 27.01
CA ALA A 781 -22.21 -0.07 27.33
C ALA A 781 -21.11 -0.47 26.34
N GLN A 782 -20.41 0.50 25.73
CA GLN A 782 -19.19 0.22 24.98
C GLN A 782 -18.15 -0.36 25.96
N LYS A 783 -17.80 -1.64 25.79
CA LYS A 783 -16.76 -2.35 26.54
C LYS A 783 -15.67 -2.80 25.59
N ILE A 784 -14.42 -2.86 26.09
CA ILE A 784 -13.29 -3.33 25.29
C ILE A 784 -13.66 -4.70 24.73
N LYS A 785 -13.53 -4.87 23.42
CA LYS A 785 -13.85 -6.10 22.71
C LYS A 785 -12.72 -6.41 21.75
N ASN A 786 -12.32 -7.67 21.73
CA ASN A 786 -11.24 -8.17 20.89
C ASN A 786 -11.74 -9.37 20.10
N LEU A 787 -11.15 -9.57 18.93
CA LEU A 787 -11.32 -10.77 18.13
C LEU A 787 -10.40 -11.86 18.65
N SER A 788 -10.87 -13.11 18.60
CA SER A 788 -9.99 -14.28 18.73
C SER A 788 -8.95 -14.27 17.60
N ALA A 789 -7.83 -14.99 17.79
CA ALA A 789 -6.82 -15.10 16.73
C ALA A 789 -7.40 -15.75 15.45
N GLU A 790 -8.29 -16.73 15.63
CA GLU A 790 -9.01 -17.41 14.54
C GLU A 790 -9.95 -16.45 13.79
N ASP A 791 -10.78 -15.69 14.50
CA ASP A 791 -11.69 -14.72 13.86
C ASP A 791 -10.92 -13.60 13.16
N ALA A 792 -9.84 -13.12 13.76
CA ALA A 792 -8.98 -12.10 13.17
C ALA A 792 -8.37 -12.58 11.84
N ALA A 793 -7.89 -13.83 11.79
CA ALA A 793 -7.34 -14.46 10.60
C ALA A 793 -8.40 -14.80 9.53
N ARG A 794 -9.60 -15.20 9.94
CA ARG A 794 -10.71 -15.40 9.00
C ARG A 794 -11.14 -14.07 8.37
N LEU A 795 -11.37 -13.04 9.18
CA LEU A 795 -11.80 -11.73 8.70
C LEU A 795 -10.73 -11.03 7.84
N SER A 796 -9.44 -11.32 8.04
CA SER A 796 -8.40 -10.74 7.19
C SER A 796 -8.50 -11.20 5.73
N GLY A 797 -8.98 -12.42 5.49
CA GLY A 797 -9.28 -12.95 4.16
C GLY A 797 -10.68 -12.59 3.65
N GLU A 798 -11.68 -12.56 4.52
CA GLU A 798 -13.10 -12.35 4.14
C GLU A 798 -13.51 -10.88 4.01
N ASP A 799 -13.10 -10.02 4.94
CA ASP A 799 -13.38 -8.57 4.94
C ASP A 799 -12.15 -7.79 5.42
N PRO A 800 -11.12 -7.60 4.57
CA PRO A 800 -9.90 -6.90 4.95
C PRO A 800 -10.14 -5.44 5.36
N ASP A 801 -11.32 -4.88 5.12
CA ASP A 801 -11.72 -3.51 5.47
C ASP A 801 -12.74 -3.46 6.64
N TYR A 802 -12.80 -4.53 7.44
CA TYR A 802 -13.77 -4.72 8.53
C TYR A 802 -13.90 -3.51 9.47
N SER A 803 -12.78 -2.94 9.93
CA SER A 803 -12.82 -1.85 10.93
C SER A 803 -13.26 -0.53 10.32
N ILE A 804 -12.95 -0.29 9.04
CA ILE A 804 -13.46 0.85 8.28
C ILE A 804 -14.99 0.72 8.11
N ARG A 805 -15.47 -0.47 7.73
CA ARG A 805 -16.90 -0.76 7.55
C ARG A 805 -17.68 -0.61 8.86
N ASP A 806 -17.18 -1.18 9.96
CA ASP A 806 -17.80 -1.05 11.30
C ASP A 806 -17.97 0.43 11.70
N LEU A 807 -16.90 1.22 11.61
CA LEU A 807 -16.94 2.64 11.99
C LEU A 807 -17.93 3.42 11.13
N TYR A 808 -17.91 3.22 9.80
CA TYR A 808 -18.80 3.92 8.88
C TYR A 808 -20.27 3.60 9.19
N ASN A 809 -20.59 2.31 9.31
CA ASN A 809 -21.96 1.83 9.52
C ASN A 809 -22.49 2.24 10.90
N ALA A 810 -21.66 2.24 11.94
CA ALA A 810 -22.05 2.71 13.26
C ALA A 810 -22.49 4.18 13.23
N ILE A 811 -21.70 5.05 12.61
CA ILE A 811 -22.01 6.48 12.51
C ILE A 811 -23.27 6.72 11.69
N GLU A 812 -23.44 6.08 10.52
CA GLU A 812 -24.65 6.25 9.71
C GLU A 812 -25.92 5.75 10.42
N ARG A 813 -25.80 4.76 11.32
CA ARG A 813 -26.92 4.27 12.15
C ARG A 813 -27.21 5.16 13.37
N GLY A 814 -26.40 6.18 13.62
CA GLY A 814 -26.49 7.02 14.83
C GLY A 814 -25.88 6.38 16.10
N ASP A 815 -25.18 5.25 15.97
CA ASP A 815 -24.38 4.63 17.04
C ASP A 815 -23.01 5.30 17.11
N PHE A 816 -23.02 6.56 17.54
CA PHE A 816 -21.85 7.42 17.59
C PHE A 816 -20.86 6.93 18.66
N PRO A 817 -19.63 6.51 18.30
CA PRO A 817 -18.67 6.07 19.30
C PRO A 817 -18.12 7.25 20.13
N GLN A 818 -17.92 6.98 21.43
CA GLN A 818 -17.56 7.98 22.43
C GLN A 818 -16.38 7.57 23.31
N TRP A 819 -15.49 8.52 23.56
CA TRP A 819 -14.36 8.36 24.49
C TRP A 819 -14.28 9.51 25.47
N LYS A 820 -14.15 9.19 26.75
CA LYS A 820 -13.87 10.12 27.84
C LYS A 820 -12.37 10.36 27.94
N LEU A 821 -11.95 11.60 27.66
CA LEU A 821 -10.59 12.05 27.89
C LEU A 821 -10.34 12.21 29.39
N HIS A 822 -9.24 11.64 29.84
CA HIS A 822 -8.68 11.79 31.18
C HIS A 822 -7.21 12.19 31.08
N ILE A 823 -6.69 12.79 32.14
CA ILE A 823 -5.27 13.02 32.34
C ILE A 823 -4.79 12.34 33.64
N GLN A 824 -3.55 11.87 33.65
CA GLN A 824 -2.79 11.74 34.90
C GLN A 824 -1.92 12.98 35.07
N VAL A 825 -1.64 13.40 36.29
CA VAL A 825 -0.80 14.57 36.58
C VAL A 825 0.33 14.17 37.52
N MET A 826 1.55 14.58 37.19
CA MET A 826 2.76 14.41 38.00
C MET A 826 3.47 15.76 38.11
N THR A 827 3.76 16.22 39.32
CA THR A 827 4.53 17.46 39.56
C THR A 827 6.01 17.26 39.20
N PHE A 828 6.74 18.35 39.00
CA PHE A 828 8.19 18.29 38.72
C PHE A 828 8.97 17.64 39.88
N GLU A 829 8.62 17.96 41.13
CA GLU A 829 9.22 17.34 42.33
C GLU A 829 8.95 15.83 42.38
N GLN A 830 7.73 15.39 42.03
CA GLN A 830 7.43 13.96 41.93
C GLN A 830 8.24 13.29 40.82
N ALA A 831 8.42 13.94 39.67
CA ALA A 831 9.18 13.40 38.54
C ALA A 831 10.67 13.22 38.87
N GLU A 832 11.27 14.14 39.62
CA GLU A 832 12.66 14.03 40.09
C GLU A 832 12.87 12.86 41.06
N ARG A 833 11.91 12.65 41.97
CA ARG A 833 11.97 11.58 42.98
C ARG A 833 11.44 10.23 42.48
N TRP A 834 10.86 10.19 41.29
CA TRP A 834 10.24 8.98 40.78
C TRP A 834 11.30 7.90 40.48
N ARG A 835 11.01 6.68 40.95
CA ARG A 835 11.94 5.54 40.89
C ARG A 835 12.32 5.11 39.47
N LEU A 836 11.41 5.30 38.51
CA LEU A 836 11.64 5.05 37.09
C LEU A 836 11.75 6.39 36.35
N ASN A 837 12.34 6.41 35.17
CA ASN A 837 12.31 7.59 34.33
C ASN A 837 10.85 7.91 33.91
N PRO A 838 10.26 9.05 34.33
CA PRO A 838 8.87 9.38 34.01
C PRO A 838 8.65 9.75 32.54
N PHE A 839 9.74 9.91 31.78
CA PHE A 839 9.74 10.26 30.36
C PHE A 839 10.05 9.05 29.46
N ASP A 840 10.27 7.86 30.04
CA ASP A 840 10.44 6.63 29.27
C ASP A 840 9.07 6.11 28.80
N VAL A 841 8.80 6.17 27.49
CA VAL A 841 7.54 5.72 26.89
C VAL A 841 7.30 4.21 27.02
N THR A 842 8.28 3.42 27.44
CA THR A 842 8.08 2.00 27.77
C THR A 842 7.46 1.79 29.16
N LYS A 843 7.28 2.89 29.93
CA LYS A 843 6.73 2.88 31.28
C LYS A 843 5.35 3.53 31.38
N VAL A 844 4.48 2.91 32.17
CA VAL A 844 3.22 3.49 32.62
C VAL A 844 3.37 4.18 33.97
N TRP A 845 2.52 5.16 34.25
CA TRP A 845 2.33 5.69 35.60
C TRP A 845 1.21 4.89 36.30
N PRO A 846 1.48 4.21 37.43
CA PRO A 846 0.47 3.40 38.11
C PRO A 846 -0.76 4.24 38.48
N HIS A 847 -1.95 3.79 38.11
CA HIS A 847 -3.19 4.52 38.42
C HIS A 847 -3.45 4.67 39.91
N SER A 848 -2.91 3.77 40.75
CA SER A 848 -2.98 3.86 42.21
C SER A 848 -2.18 5.03 42.78
N GLU A 849 -1.13 5.46 42.08
CA GLU A 849 -0.23 6.55 42.51
C GLU A 849 -0.58 7.86 41.77
N PHE A 850 -0.97 7.75 40.50
CA PHE A 850 -1.38 8.87 39.65
C PHE A 850 -2.78 8.58 39.08
N PRO A 851 -3.86 8.91 39.81
CA PRO A 851 -5.23 8.60 39.37
C PRO A 851 -5.64 9.35 38.11
N LEU A 852 -6.59 8.78 37.38
CA LEU A 852 -7.19 9.42 36.20
C LEU A 852 -8.08 10.58 36.64
N ILE A 853 -7.80 11.77 36.12
CA ILE A 853 -8.59 12.98 36.30
C ILE A 853 -9.42 13.18 35.03
N PRO A 854 -10.76 13.21 35.11
CA PRO A 854 -11.61 13.41 33.94
C PRO A 854 -11.42 14.82 33.36
N VAL A 855 -11.57 14.94 32.03
CA VAL A 855 -11.44 16.21 31.29
C VAL A 855 -12.66 16.49 30.44
N GLY A 856 -13.01 15.57 29.53
CA GLY A 856 -14.03 15.81 28.51
C GLY A 856 -14.44 14.54 27.79
N THR A 857 -15.38 14.65 26.84
CA THR A 857 -15.88 13.54 26.03
C THR A 857 -15.79 13.89 24.55
N MET A 858 -15.18 13.00 23.78
CA MET A 858 -15.15 13.05 22.33
C MET A 858 -16.23 12.14 21.76
N THR A 859 -17.06 12.65 20.86
CA THR A 859 -18.09 11.91 20.13
C THR A 859 -17.82 12.01 18.63
N LEU A 860 -17.66 10.88 17.94
CA LEU A 860 -17.54 10.86 16.48
C LEU A 860 -18.92 10.63 15.87
N ASN A 861 -19.39 11.60 15.09
CA ASN A 861 -20.79 11.65 14.65
C ASN A 861 -20.97 11.97 13.16
N ARG A 862 -19.88 12.01 12.39
CA ARG A 862 -19.96 12.28 10.95
C ARG A 862 -18.88 11.54 10.18
N ASN A 863 -19.29 10.75 9.20
CA ASN A 863 -18.39 10.11 8.26
C ASN A 863 -17.72 11.14 7.32
N PRO A 864 -16.56 10.80 6.75
CA PRO A 864 -15.97 11.56 5.65
C PRO A 864 -16.94 11.67 4.47
N LYS A 865 -16.92 12.79 3.74
CA LYS A 865 -17.65 12.90 2.46
C LYS A 865 -16.85 12.29 1.32
N ASN A 866 -15.53 12.44 1.36
CA ASN A 866 -14.58 11.77 0.47
C ASN A 866 -13.39 11.27 1.29
N TYR A 867 -13.12 9.96 1.23
CA TYR A 867 -12.06 9.34 2.00
C TYR A 867 -10.68 9.90 1.66
N PHE A 868 -10.37 10.08 0.37
CA PHE A 868 -9.04 10.55 -0.04
C PHE A 868 -8.76 11.97 0.47
N ALA A 869 -9.73 12.88 0.29
CA ALA A 869 -9.60 14.27 0.69
C ALA A 869 -9.53 14.47 2.22
N GLU A 870 -10.27 13.67 2.99
CA GLU A 870 -10.45 13.90 4.43
C GLU A 870 -9.72 12.88 5.31
N VAL A 871 -9.37 11.70 4.81
CA VAL A 871 -8.69 10.64 5.60
C VAL A 871 -7.28 10.42 5.09
N GLU A 872 -7.11 10.17 3.78
CA GLU A 872 -5.78 9.88 3.23
C GLU A 872 -4.86 11.10 3.32
N GLN A 873 -5.39 12.29 3.00
CA GLN A 873 -4.64 13.55 3.09
C GLN A 873 -4.57 14.17 4.49
N ALA A 874 -5.22 13.59 5.50
CA ALA A 874 -5.13 14.07 6.88
C ALA A 874 -3.69 13.94 7.42
N ALA A 875 -3.15 15.04 7.94
CA ALA A 875 -1.81 15.14 8.49
C ALA A 875 -1.90 15.52 9.97
N PHE A 876 -1.35 14.66 10.84
CA PHE A 876 -1.34 14.87 12.29
C PHE A 876 0.10 15.04 12.74
N SER A 877 0.48 16.15 13.36
CA SER A 877 1.85 16.37 13.83
C SER A 877 1.87 16.54 15.35
N PRO A 878 2.59 15.71 16.12
CA PRO A 878 2.74 15.93 17.56
C PRO A 878 3.31 17.30 17.93
N ALA A 879 3.99 17.98 17.00
CA ALA A 879 4.46 19.35 17.17
C ALA A 879 3.35 20.41 17.12
N HIS A 880 2.15 20.07 16.62
CA HIS A 880 0.98 20.94 16.66
C HIS A 880 0.38 20.94 18.07
N VAL A 881 0.88 21.82 18.92
CA VAL A 881 0.34 22.12 20.25
C VAL A 881 -0.14 23.57 20.31
N VAL A 882 -1.00 23.85 21.30
CA VAL A 882 -1.55 25.19 21.56
C VAL A 882 -1.07 25.69 22.93
N PRO A 883 -1.06 27.02 23.18
CA PRO A 883 -0.55 27.58 24.44
C PRO A 883 -1.11 26.87 25.68
N GLY A 884 -0.24 26.37 26.56
CA GLY A 884 -0.63 25.60 27.75
C GLY A 884 -0.44 24.10 27.63
N ILE A 885 -0.15 23.58 26.44
CA ILE A 885 0.30 22.20 26.21
C ILE A 885 1.70 22.25 25.59
N GLU A 886 2.64 21.54 26.19
CA GLU A 886 4.06 21.56 25.83
C GLU A 886 4.65 20.14 25.84
N PHE A 887 5.88 20.01 25.34
CA PHE A 887 6.58 18.74 25.24
C PHE A 887 7.32 18.41 26.55
N SER A 888 7.45 17.11 26.84
CA SER A 888 8.37 16.64 27.89
C SER A 888 9.72 16.23 27.27
N PRO A 889 10.74 15.93 28.10
CA PRO A 889 12.02 15.38 27.64
C PRO A 889 11.97 13.93 27.12
N ASP A 890 10.79 13.33 26.95
CA ASP A 890 10.66 11.98 26.36
C ASP A 890 11.33 11.95 24.98
N LYS A 891 12.42 11.19 24.87
CA LYS A 891 13.25 11.13 23.65
C LYS A 891 12.44 10.73 22.43
N MET A 892 11.50 9.79 22.58
CA MET A 892 10.64 9.36 21.47
C MET A 892 9.71 10.49 21.05
N LEU A 893 9.09 11.20 21.99
CA LEU A 893 8.26 12.37 21.68
C LEU A 893 9.08 13.43 20.93
N GLN A 894 10.29 13.73 21.40
CA GLN A 894 11.16 14.72 20.80
C GLN A 894 11.52 14.39 19.34
N GLY A 895 11.85 13.12 19.03
CA GLY A 895 12.08 12.70 17.64
C GLY A 895 10.84 12.88 16.75
N ARG A 896 9.64 12.59 17.29
CA ARG A 896 8.38 12.76 16.57
C ARG A 896 8.04 14.21 16.25
N LEU A 897 8.63 15.20 16.93
CA LEU A 897 8.42 16.62 16.60
C LEU A 897 9.01 16.97 15.23
N PHE A 898 10.07 16.28 14.82
CA PHE A 898 10.69 16.41 13.50
C PHE A 898 9.98 15.55 12.45
N SER A 899 9.89 14.23 12.69
CA SER A 899 9.59 13.25 11.63
C SER A 899 8.22 13.42 10.98
N TYR A 900 7.20 13.78 11.74
CA TYR A 900 5.84 13.93 11.19
C TYR A 900 5.75 15.07 10.17
N THR A 901 6.33 16.21 10.49
CA THR A 901 6.34 17.35 9.56
C THR A 901 7.17 17.02 8.32
N ASP A 902 8.32 16.37 8.51
CA ASP A 902 9.21 15.98 7.42
C ASP A 902 8.56 14.98 6.44
N THR A 903 7.94 13.91 6.94
CA THR A 903 7.23 12.94 6.08
C THR A 903 6.00 13.56 5.39
N HIS A 904 5.33 14.55 6.00
CA HIS A 904 4.22 15.25 5.35
C HIS A 904 4.68 16.11 4.17
N PHE A 905 5.86 16.75 4.24
CA PHE A 905 6.42 17.49 3.11
C PHE A 905 6.68 16.58 1.91
N HIS A 906 7.16 15.36 2.14
CA HIS A 906 7.36 14.37 1.08
C HIS A 906 6.03 13.86 0.52
N ARG A 907 5.13 13.42 1.40
CA ARG A 907 3.92 12.69 1.01
C ARG A 907 2.85 13.56 0.37
N LEU A 908 2.64 14.77 0.92
CA LEU A 908 1.55 15.67 0.54
C LEU A 908 2.04 16.96 -0.13
N GLY A 909 3.30 17.31 0.07
CA GLY A 909 3.92 18.51 -0.46
C GLY A 909 4.11 19.62 0.59
N PRO A 910 4.88 20.67 0.26
CA PRO A 910 5.25 21.75 1.20
C PRO A 910 4.06 22.47 1.84
N ASN A 911 2.96 22.63 1.12
CA ASN A 911 1.76 23.36 1.57
C ASN A 911 0.65 22.46 2.13
N TYR A 912 0.97 21.26 2.64
CA TYR A 912 -0.04 20.30 3.12
C TYR A 912 -1.01 20.85 4.17
N ASN A 913 -0.60 21.85 4.96
CA ASN A 913 -1.44 22.53 5.95
C ASN A 913 -2.54 23.41 5.33
N GLN A 914 -2.46 23.72 4.04
CA GLN A 914 -3.52 24.44 3.31
C GLN A 914 -4.63 23.51 2.80
N LEU A 915 -4.42 22.20 2.81
CA LEU A 915 -5.47 21.24 2.47
C LEU A 915 -6.64 21.37 3.47
N PRO A 916 -7.91 21.31 3.03
CA PRO A 916 -9.06 21.64 3.88
C PRO A 916 -9.12 20.88 5.21
N ILE A 917 -8.76 19.59 5.23
CA ILE A 917 -8.76 18.78 6.46
C ILE A 917 -7.65 19.17 7.44
N ASN A 918 -6.53 19.71 6.95
CA ASN A 918 -5.36 20.08 7.75
C ASN A 918 -5.38 21.55 8.17
N CYS A 919 -6.12 22.38 7.43
CA CYS A 919 -6.25 23.81 7.69
C CYS A 919 -6.76 24.04 9.12
N PRO A 920 -6.10 24.91 9.91
CA PRO A 920 -6.58 25.28 11.23
C PRO A 920 -7.75 26.26 11.10
N PHE A 921 -8.87 25.86 10.49
CA PHE A 921 -9.95 26.75 10.05
C PHE A 921 -10.66 27.54 11.17
N ARG A 922 -10.43 27.18 12.44
CA ARG A 922 -10.92 27.91 13.63
C ARG A 922 -9.97 29.02 14.08
N ALA A 923 -8.76 29.03 13.55
CA ALA A 923 -7.78 30.11 13.65
C ALA A 923 -7.47 30.64 12.24
N ARG A 924 -6.72 31.74 12.14
CA ARG A 924 -6.19 32.21 10.87
C ARG A 924 -4.68 32.15 10.92
N ALA A 925 -4.07 31.37 10.03
CA ALA A 925 -2.62 31.39 9.86
C ALA A 925 -2.19 32.78 9.35
N HIS A 926 -1.25 33.41 10.05
CA HIS A 926 -0.72 34.72 9.70
C HIS A 926 0.77 34.76 10.07
N ASN A 927 1.64 34.64 9.06
CA ASN A 927 3.09 34.46 9.24
C ASN A 927 3.88 35.00 8.03
N THR A 928 5.19 34.76 8.00
CA THR A 928 6.11 35.21 6.94
C THR A 928 6.43 34.15 5.88
N GLN A 929 5.80 32.96 5.96
CA GLN A 929 5.99 31.89 4.96
C GLN A 929 5.22 32.24 3.67
N ARG A 930 5.79 31.93 2.50
CA ARG A 930 5.23 32.22 1.17
C ARG A 930 5.52 31.10 0.17
N ASP A 931 4.76 31.11 -0.92
CA ASP A 931 4.94 30.33 -2.13
C ASP A 931 4.78 28.81 -1.93
N GLY A 932 5.71 28.00 -2.44
CA GLY A 932 5.63 26.53 -2.41
C GLY A 932 4.65 25.94 -3.43
N ALA A 933 4.83 24.65 -3.75
CA ALA A 933 3.95 23.94 -4.67
C ALA A 933 2.51 23.84 -4.11
N ALA A 934 1.52 23.94 -5.00
CA ALA A 934 0.08 23.89 -4.65
C ALA A 934 -0.35 24.93 -3.60
N CYS A 935 0.11 26.17 -3.74
CA CYS A 935 -0.28 27.29 -2.88
C CYS A 935 -1.73 27.74 -3.18
N TYR A 936 -2.64 27.59 -2.20
CA TYR A 936 -4.03 28.06 -2.26
C TYR A 936 -4.22 29.42 -1.59
N ASP A 937 -3.50 29.68 -0.49
CA ASP A 937 -3.45 30.96 0.21
C ASP A 937 -2.00 31.40 0.39
N ASN A 938 -1.62 32.52 -0.23
CA ASN A 938 -0.28 33.11 -0.14
C ASN A 938 -0.24 34.41 0.69
N GLN A 939 -1.27 34.68 1.51
CA GLN A 939 -1.34 35.86 2.40
C GLN A 939 -1.29 37.22 1.67
N GLY A 940 -1.62 37.25 0.37
CA GLY A 940 -1.71 38.47 -0.43
C GLY A 940 -0.41 39.27 -0.49
N ASN A 941 -0.50 40.57 -0.25
CA ASN A 941 0.62 41.53 -0.30
C ASN A 941 1.21 41.85 1.08
N ALA A 942 0.91 41.07 2.12
CA ALA A 942 1.45 41.31 3.46
C ALA A 942 2.99 41.17 3.48
N PRO A 943 3.73 41.98 4.28
CA PRO A 943 5.17 41.86 4.42
C PRO A 943 5.61 40.42 4.75
N ASN A 944 6.59 39.91 4.01
CA ASN A 944 7.10 38.54 4.13
C ASN A 944 8.34 38.44 5.06
N TYR A 945 8.58 39.45 5.91
CA TYR A 945 9.70 39.49 6.85
C TYR A 945 9.26 40.02 8.23
N PHE A 946 10.02 39.67 9.27
CA PHE A 946 9.78 40.09 10.65
C PHE A 946 11.13 40.40 11.35
N PRO A 947 11.22 41.48 12.17
CA PRO A 947 10.19 42.50 12.40
C PRO A 947 9.98 43.40 11.17
N ASN A 948 8.85 44.11 11.11
CA ASN A 948 8.53 45.05 10.02
C ASN A 948 7.81 46.31 10.55
N SER A 949 7.86 47.40 9.79
CA SER A 949 7.26 48.70 10.13
C SER A 949 5.95 48.99 9.38
N PHE A 950 5.29 47.95 8.87
CA PHE A 950 4.16 48.07 7.93
C PHE A 950 2.88 47.38 8.45
N ASN A 951 2.73 47.31 9.77
CA ASN A 951 1.60 46.64 10.44
C ASN A 951 1.42 45.17 10.02
N GLY A 952 2.52 44.46 9.77
CA GLY A 952 2.52 43.02 9.58
C GLY A 952 2.32 42.25 10.90
N GLY A 953 2.70 40.96 10.90
CA GLY A 953 2.51 40.09 12.08
C GLY A 953 3.24 40.59 13.32
N VAL A 954 2.63 40.39 14.49
CA VAL A 954 3.19 40.72 15.82
C VAL A 954 3.33 39.44 16.65
N GLU A 955 4.27 39.45 17.59
CA GLU A 955 4.44 38.37 18.56
C GLU A 955 3.29 38.34 19.59
N CYS A 956 3.02 37.17 20.15
CA CYS A 956 1.93 36.93 21.10
C CYS A 956 2.51 36.55 22.48
N PRO A 957 2.71 37.51 23.42
CA PRO A 957 3.39 37.25 24.70
C PRO A 957 2.75 36.16 25.58
N ARG A 958 1.43 35.94 25.47
CA ARG A 958 0.74 34.87 26.22
C ARG A 958 1.15 33.44 25.79
N SER A 959 1.78 33.31 24.63
CA SER A 959 2.20 32.03 24.03
C SER A 959 3.61 31.61 24.42
N VAL A 960 4.32 32.39 25.24
CA VAL A 960 5.66 32.04 25.74
C VAL A 960 5.64 30.69 26.44
N GLU A 961 6.61 29.84 26.10
CA GLU A 961 6.81 28.51 26.67
C GLU A 961 7.30 28.58 28.12
N SER A 962 6.91 27.59 28.92
CA SER A 962 7.41 27.46 30.29
C SER A 962 8.91 27.18 30.31
N ARG A 963 9.63 27.94 31.15
CA ARG A 963 11.07 27.76 31.38
C ARG A 963 11.29 26.63 32.39
N TRP A 964 12.29 25.80 32.11
CA TRP A 964 12.74 24.73 33.00
C TRP A 964 14.22 24.47 32.76
N ASN A 965 14.92 23.95 33.77
CA ASN A 965 16.35 23.69 33.70
C ASN A 965 16.63 22.20 33.49
N THR A 966 17.65 21.88 32.70
CA THR A 966 18.23 20.54 32.60
C THR A 966 19.73 20.65 32.92
N THR A 967 20.30 19.61 33.52
CA THR A 967 21.73 19.52 33.85
C THR A 967 22.31 18.22 33.34
N GLY A 968 23.58 18.25 32.94
CA GLY A 968 24.31 17.09 32.44
C GLY A 968 24.96 17.34 31.08
N ASP A 969 25.90 16.48 30.73
CA ASP A 969 26.67 16.61 29.50
C ASP A 969 25.78 16.40 28.26
N VAL A 970 26.11 17.12 27.20
CA VAL A 970 25.58 16.86 25.87
C VAL A 970 26.25 15.61 25.33
N ALA A 971 25.54 14.48 25.35
CA ALA A 971 26.08 13.18 24.94
C ALA A 971 24.97 12.22 24.47
N ARG A 972 25.39 11.10 23.88
CA ARG A 972 24.51 9.98 23.55
C ARG A 972 24.42 9.06 24.76
N HIS A 973 23.49 9.37 25.66
CA HIS A 973 23.34 8.65 26.93
C HIS A 973 22.65 7.30 26.73
N GLU A 974 23.35 6.22 27.06
CA GLU A 974 22.80 4.86 27.01
C GLU A 974 21.69 4.65 28.05
N SER A 975 20.72 3.81 27.71
CA SER A 975 19.60 3.44 28.59
C SER A 975 19.66 1.98 29.06
N ILE A 976 20.87 1.40 29.11
CA ILE A 976 21.07 -0.02 29.42
C ILE A 976 20.64 -0.40 30.86
N ASP A 977 20.79 0.53 31.80
CA ASP A 977 20.45 0.32 33.22
C ASP A 977 18.97 0.55 33.54
N GLU A 978 18.18 1.01 32.57
CA GLU A 978 16.74 1.23 32.75
C GLU A 978 16.00 -0.11 32.85
N ASN A 979 15.13 -0.25 33.84
CA ASN A 979 14.42 -1.49 34.13
C ASN A 979 13.48 -1.90 32.98
N ASN A 980 13.63 -3.11 32.47
CA ASN A 980 12.85 -3.63 31.34
C ASN A 980 11.79 -4.67 31.72
N PHE A 981 11.75 -5.15 32.97
CA PHE A 981 11.01 -6.37 33.34
C PHE A 981 10.04 -6.21 34.51
N GLU A 982 10.16 -5.16 35.33
CA GLU A 982 9.27 -4.96 36.48
C GLU A 982 7.82 -4.69 36.06
N GLN A 983 7.56 -3.70 35.19
CA GLN A 983 6.20 -3.42 34.74
C GLN A 983 5.59 -4.53 33.87
N PRO A 984 6.34 -5.20 32.97
CA PRO A 984 5.88 -6.43 32.35
C PRO A 984 5.45 -7.51 33.34
N ARG A 985 6.20 -7.67 34.44
CA ARG A 985 5.85 -8.64 35.50
C ARG A 985 4.56 -8.25 36.20
N LEU A 986 4.38 -6.96 36.49
CA LEU A 986 3.10 -6.47 37.05
C LEU A 986 1.94 -6.67 36.07
N PHE A 987 2.15 -6.47 34.77
CA PHE A 987 1.15 -6.76 33.75
C PHE A 987 0.76 -8.25 33.76
N TRP A 988 1.74 -9.15 33.76
CA TRP A 988 1.53 -10.59 33.87
C TRP A 988 0.79 -10.98 35.15
N GLU A 989 1.27 -10.55 36.32
CA GLU A 989 0.81 -11.04 37.62
C GLU A 989 -0.47 -10.38 38.11
N LYS A 990 -0.69 -9.10 37.80
CA LYS A 990 -1.74 -8.27 38.40
C LYS A 990 -2.82 -7.81 37.42
N VAL A 991 -2.53 -7.82 36.11
CA VAL A 991 -3.48 -7.33 35.09
C VAL A 991 -4.16 -8.48 34.35
N LEU A 992 -3.39 -9.50 33.94
CA LEU A 992 -3.93 -10.65 33.21
C LEU A 992 -4.50 -11.72 34.15
N ASN A 993 -5.64 -12.29 33.78
CA ASN A 993 -6.15 -13.53 34.38
C ASN A 993 -5.49 -14.78 33.77
N ASN A 994 -5.82 -15.98 34.27
CA ASN A 994 -5.17 -17.22 33.81
C ASN A 994 -5.41 -17.51 32.33
N ASP A 995 -6.65 -17.38 31.85
CA ASP A 995 -6.99 -17.64 30.44
C ASP A 995 -6.31 -16.63 29.50
N GLU A 996 -6.21 -15.36 29.92
CA GLU A 996 -5.49 -14.33 29.16
C GLU A 996 -3.98 -14.60 29.10
N ARG A 997 -3.40 -15.19 30.15
CA ARG A 997 -1.98 -15.60 30.18
C ARG A 997 -1.71 -16.76 29.23
N GLU A 998 -2.61 -17.74 29.18
CA GLU A 998 -2.53 -18.88 28.26
C GLU A 998 -2.57 -18.41 26.81
N ARG A 999 -3.58 -17.60 26.45
CA ARG A 999 -3.65 -17.01 25.09
C ARG A 999 -2.43 -16.15 24.75
N LEU A 1000 -1.89 -15.40 25.72
CA LEU A 1000 -0.65 -14.63 25.51
C LEU A 1000 0.53 -15.54 25.15
N LEU A 1001 0.68 -16.68 25.83
CA LEU A 1001 1.73 -17.68 25.52
C LEU A 1001 1.53 -18.27 24.12
N GLU A 1002 0.31 -18.67 23.78
CA GLU A 1002 -0.04 -19.21 22.46
C GLU A 1002 0.24 -18.21 21.31
N ASN A 1003 -0.11 -16.94 21.52
CA ASN A 1003 0.14 -15.87 20.54
C ASN A 1003 1.64 -15.59 20.34
N ILE A 1004 2.43 -15.60 21.43
CA ILE A 1004 3.90 -15.48 21.34
C ILE A 1004 4.47 -16.69 20.61
N PHE A 1005 4.05 -17.90 20.99
CA PHE A 1005 4.54 -19.14 20.39
C PHE A 1005 4.23 -19.19 18.89
N SER A 1006 2.98 -18.98 18.50
CA SER A 1006 2.52 -19.08 17.11
C SER A 1006 3.22 -18.14 16.15
N THR A 1007 3.69 -16.98 16.62
CA THR A 1007 4.41 -15.99 15.82
C THR A 1007 5.93 -16.16 15.87
N MET A 1008 6.47 -16.95 16.81
CA MET A 1008 7.91 -17.17 17.01
C MET A 1008 8.37 -18.56 16.58
N LYS A 1009 7.47 -19.54 16.46
CA LYS A 1009 7.78 -20.96 16.16
C LYS A 1009 8.64 -21.15 14.90
N ASP A 1010 8.48 -20.26 13.91
CA ASP A 1010 9.18 -20.34 12.62
C ASP A 1010 10.53 -19.62 12.62
N CYS A 1011 10.91 -18.97 13.73
CA CYS A 1011 12.19 -18.30 13.87
C CYS A 1011 13.36 -19.28 14.05
N LYS A 1012 14.60 -18.84 13.85
CA LYS A 1012 15.79 -19.64 14.20
C LYS A 1012 15.89 -19.87 15.70
N GLN A 1013 16.39 -21.06 16.08
CA GLN A 1013 16.50 -21.46 17.48
C GLN A 1013 17.21 -20.43 18.38
N PHE A 1014 18.32 -19.84 17.92
CA PHE A 1014 19.05 -18.85 18.74
C PHE A 1014 18.25 -17.56 18.97
N ILE A 1015 17.36 -17.19 18.03
CA ILE A 1015 16.45 -16.04 18.17
C ILE A 1015 15.36 -16.40 19.18
N GLN A 1016 14.75 -17.58 19.03
CA GLN A 1016 13.74 -18.10 19.96
C GLN A 1016 14.29 -18.17 21.39
N ASP A 1017 15.48 -18.75 21.58
CA ASP A 1017 16.13 -18.89 22.88
C ASP A 1017 16.36 -17.53 23.55
N ARG A 1018 16.86 -16.54 22.79
CA ARG A 1018 17.10 -15.19 23.30
C ARG A 1018 15.78 -14.48 23.66
N ALA A 1019 14.76 -14.58 22.81
CA ALA A 1019 13.45 -14.00 23.08
C ALA A 1019 12.83 -14.62 24.35
N ILE A 1020 12.85 -15.96 24.48
CA ILE A 1020 12.36 -16.67 25.66
C ILE A 1020 13.15 -16.27 26.91
N GLN A 1021 14.48 -16.09 26.82
CA GLN A 1021 15.28 -15.61 27.96
C GLN A 1021 14.83 -14.24 28.48
N ASN A 1022 14.37 -13.34 27.61
CA ASN A 1022 13.78 -12.07 28.04
C ASN A 1022 12.45 -12.27 28.77
N PHE A 1023 11.58 -13.15 28.27
CA PHE A 1023 10.30 -13.44 28.94
C PHE A 1023 10.45 -14.21 30.27
N VAL A 1024 11.45 -15.09 30.40
CA VAL A 1024 11.76 -15.77 31.67
C VAL A 1024 12.13 -14.77 32.78
N LYS A 1025 12.76 -13.64 32.43
CA LYS A 1025 13.02 -12.55 33.40
C LYS A 1025 11.73 -11.89 33.89
N VAL A 1026 10.63 -11.99 33.14
CA VAL A 1026 9.30 -11.54 33.57
C VAL A 1026 8.68 -12.58 34.51
N SER A 1027 8.58 -13.85 34.07
CA SER A 1027 8.05 -14.96 34.87
C SER A 1027 8.62 -16.30 34.42
N ASN A 1028 8.88 -17.22 35.38
CA ASN A 1028 9.36 -18.56 35.07
C ASN A 1028 8.37 -19.39 34.24
N SER A 1029 7.07 -19.08 34.25
CA SER A 1029 6.07 -19.78 33.43
C SER A 1029 6.39 -19.76 31.93
N TYR A 1030 7.12 -18.75 31.45
CA TYR A 1030 7.58 -18.66 30.06
C TYR A 1030 8.61 -19.74 29.69
N SER A 1031 9.17 -20.50 30.64
CA SER A 1031 10.03 -21.64 30.32
C SER A 1031 9.27 -22.75 29.60
N ALA A 1032 7.94 -22.83 29.73
CA ALA A 1032 7.10 -23.80 29.03
C ALA A 1032 7.23 -23.68 27.49
N LEU A 1033 7.44 -22.46 26.97
CA LEU A 1033 7.69 -22.22 25.54
C LEU A 1033 8.91 -22.97 25.00
N LYS A 1034 9.92 -23.28 25.85
CA LYS A 1034 11.06 -24.10 25.43
C LYS A 1034 10.69 -25.56 25.23
N ILE A 1035 9.76 -26.08 26.05
CA ILE A 1035 9.35 -27.48 26.05
C ILE A 1035 8.49 -27.77 24.82
N GLU A 1036 7.46 -26.95 24.56
CA GLU A 1036 6.61 -27.08 23.37
C GLU A 1036 7.40 -27.03 22.07
N ASN A 1037 8.39 -26.12 21.99
CA ASN A 1037 9.26 -26.01 20.84
C ASN A 1037 10.16 -27.25 20.64
N HIS A 1038 10.68 -27.85 21.72
CA HIS A 1038 11.46 -29.09 21.65
C HIS A 1038 10.63 -30.29 21.20
N GLU A 1039 9.35 -30.35 21.58
CA GLU A 1039 8.45 -31.43 21.16
C GLU A 1039 8.08 -31.32 19.67
N LEU A 1040 7.83 -30.10 19.17
CA LEU A 1040 7.56 -29.85 17.76
C LEU A 1040 8.79 -30.02 16.85
N GLN A 1041 10.00 -29.73 17.31
CA GLN A 1041 11.22 -30.02 16.54
C GLN A 1041 11.54 -31.52 16.43
N LYS A 1042 10.93 -32.35 17.29
CA LYS A 1042 11.05 -33.81 17.25
C LYS A 1042 10.01 -34.48 16.35
N SER A 1043 8.87 -33.84 16.10
CA SER A 1043 7.83 -34.27 15.16
C SER A 1043 8.12 -33.82 13.73
#